data_AF-A0A2N7IR57-F1
#
_entry.id   AF-A0A2N7IR57-F1
#
_cell.length_a   1.000
_cell.length_b   1.000
_cell.length_c   1.000
_cell.angle_alpha   90.00
_cell.angle_beta   90.00
_cell.angle_gamma   90.00
#
_symmetry.space_group_name_H-M   'P 1'
#
loop_
_entity.id
_entity.type
_entity.pdbx_description
1 polymer ?
#
loop_
_entity_poly.entity_id
_entity_poly.type
_entity_poly.pdbx_seq_one_letter_code
_entity_poly.pdbx_strand_id
1 'polypeptide(L)'
;MLTGLVFANTVSASEVTDAELEGWLDNKPSVTFIALTNHYPYSFLDDNGKVSGIIKDWAQDLEERFGVHVRFISVSSRGEAKAALLDGRGDVFPFQQFDPSEGKRFVSSDPYIPYQVAVIVPTGNKLTTSLEQNHKRRIAMVNENIDLKKAGVQLSSIERVDFDNVIDAVRALGEGKVDGIVAEPITTMDLAKKVGVHDLAVNYVLEHWKRIKATMVVRSSDVELLTLLNKQINTFDVHKENQILSKWLDASPYRVPLKGVFGFGNPPYMYPDSTAVGLEHDIIQRALNDMGHKLGDVVTLPPSAARKAIDNNNSISFVSGVQADDPDAHFLSDSVINVEFVPVSLARRQLNLKSQKGLSLGALLFDDTSPIKNSIEMLSKEVDIERVEDIGTLESAFAQLRAQSVDVLMVERRVLEWFITNTRFIEMSELRLHDDYRVEYPIYVDFKSEELRDRFNAAVANLKQVDNGLSQIIETHIQSDLSQVLKKASIIAQISAYFIVNDRFDDLSELFEVFDTDSSFQVITAQADNNNRPIKAWYIGNLVDDFGEKRNTSHFASVTKVASYRTKGGITNSGSMTFYFDTRSQQRNHIYFPDIEQFNSFGEPAKRYIAEVYQANNLTGEILNLSEEEREWLKNNPTVRIGIDPNSLPYEAVSSTGEYIGMIDDYLELIAQKTGLNIEHVDVANWSETRSLVDHQEVELVSAAQENRSLGENVRAVNSLFSSRLALASRREVSSLVLDEATGWKIGILRNAANTEAIVKKYPNVEWVFVDSTAEGLNLLDDQSLDGMIDTVDVLNYLIDSFGHRDIGIIGRLDFFLSPTLHVTKSEPLLFSILNKAIDKISAEEHQKISAKWAAPKAIERVDYHLVYTISAFSLVILLLIVFWNRKLAKQISIANQATEALKKAQDQLYNMLNSSPIAAAVVSDEQCRYANDTAKRLFGVENKELSSIDVVAIHDSLEVRDDIHKELKLNGKVVNKELVLRKSDGTRFVALVSYYLFELDGEIATLFWAFDISEMKRLNEQLAEEKERANLASQAKSEFLANMSHEIRTPMNAIIGLSYLAIGEISNPTARNYIEKVHRSGHSLLSIINDILDLSKIEAGQLFIDNIPFNALTTFQDVIELMESKAAEKQLNLSMSVDPGLDTPLMGDPLRLFQV
;
A
#
# COMPACT_ATOMS: atom_id res chain seq x y z
N MET A 1 -7.17 -26.56 19.04
CA MET A 1 -6.80 -26.94 20.42
C MET A 1 -6.28 -25.70 21.15
N LEU A 2 -7.18 -24.88 21.70
CA LEU A 2 -6.92 -23.53 22.22
C LEU A 2 -7.57 -23.35 23.60
N THR A 3 -7.23 -24.20 24.57
CA THR A 3 -7.76 -24.11 25.94
C THR A 3 -6.68 -24.49 26.95
N GLY A 4 -5.74 -23.59 27.17
CA GLY A 4 -4.75 -23.76 28.22
C GLY A 4 -3.92 -22.50 28.37
N LEU A 5 -4.41 -21.55 29.19
CA LEU A 5 -3.64 -20.60 30.01
C LEU A 5 -4.56 -19.44 30.47
N VAL A 6 -5.49 -19.77 31.37
CA VAL A 6 -6.00 -18.84 32.39
C VAL A 6 -5.25 -19.19 33.65
N PHE A 7 -4.68 -18.22 34.37
CA PHE A 7 -4.23 -18.48 35.73
C PHE A 7 -5.46 -18.80 36.58
N ALA A 8 -5.49 -20.06 37.04
CA ALA A 8 -6.48 -20.67 37.91
C ALA A 8 -7.81 -21.03 37.24
N ASN A 9 -8.15 -22.32 37.40
CA ASN A 9 -9.53 -22.78 37.45
C ASN A 9 -10.35 -21.74 38.21
N THR A 10 -11.37 -21.17 37.58
CA THR A 10 -12.56 -20.75 38.31
C THR A 10 -13.01 -22.02 39.04
N VAL A 11 -12.59 -22.18 40.30
CA VAL A 11 -13.33 -23.07 41.19
C VAL A 11 -14.71 -22.44 41.19
N SER A 12 -15.66 -23.08 40.51
CA SER A 12 -17.05 -22.62 40.52
C SER A 12 -17.45 -22.52 41.98
N ALA A 13 -17.47 -21.31 42.51
CA ALA A 13 -18.21 -21.05 43.73
C ALA A 13 -19.64 -21.50 43.43
N SER A 14 -20.32 -22.12 44.39
CA SER A 14 -21.70 -22.59 44.22
C SER A 14 -22.54 -21.49 43.58
N GLU A 15 -23.23 -21.77 42.47
CA GLU A 15 -24.05 -20.76 41.78
C GLU A 15 -25.07 -20.17 42.77
N VAL A 16 -24.93 -18.87 43.05
CA VAL A 16 -25.90 -18.09 43.83
C VAL A 16 -26.98 -17.64 42.86
N THR A 17 -28.23 -17.94 43.17
CA THR A 17 -29.37 -17.48 42.36
C THR A 17 -29.53 -15.97 42.49
N ASP A 18 -30.10 -15.30 41.47
CA ASP A 18 -30.37 -13.85 41.54
C ASP A 18 -31.21 -13.48 42.78
N ALA A 19 -32.13 -14.35 43.20
CA ALA A 19 -32.95 -14.15 44.40
C ALA A 19 -32.15 -14.20 45.71
N GLU A 20 -31.14 -15.08 45.80
CA GLU A 20 -30.24 -15.15 46.96
C GLU A 20 -29.30 -13.92 47.01
N LEU A 21 -28.84 -13.45 45.84
CA LEU A 21 -28.04 -12.24 45.75
C LEU A 21 -28.85 -10.99 46.14
N GLU A 22 -30.10 -10.87 45.66
CA GLU A 22 -31.02 -9.78 46.05
C GLU A 22 -31.29 -9.80 47.56
N GLY A 23 -31.55 -10.98 48.13
CA GLY A 23 -31.73 -11.13 49.58
C GLY A 23 -30.48 -10.78 50.41
N TRP A 24 -29.28 -10.98 49.86
CA TRP A 24 -28.03 -10.54 50.48
C TRP A 24 -27.87 -9.01 50.39
N LEU A 25 -28.18 -8.40 49.24
CA LEU A 25 -28.12 -6.96 49.00
C LEU A 25 -29.13 -6.16 49.84
N ASP A 26 -30.32 -6.72 50.13
CA ASP A 26 -31.32 -6.09 51.01
C ASP A 26 -30.76 -5.74 52.40
N ASN A 27 -29.71 -6.46 52.85
CA ASN A 27 -29.03 -6.18 54.11
C ASN A 27 -28.01 -5.03 54.04
N LYS A 28 -27.84 -4.38 52.88
CA LYS A 28 -26.87 -3.31 52.61
C LYS A 28 -25.46 -3.67 53.10
N PRO A 29 -24.87 -4.73 52.55
CA PRO A 29 -23.61 -5.25 53.04
C PRO A 29 -22.50 -4.21 52.92
N SER A 30 -21.59 -4.21 53.91
CA SER A 30 -20.38 -3.40 53.85
C SER A 30 -19.24 -4.21 53.24
N VAL A 31 -18.64 -3.71 52.16
CA VAL A 31 -17.54 -4.34 51.43
C VAL A 31 -16.26 -3.54 51.65
N THR A 32 -15.24 -4.18 52.21
CA THR A 32 -13.98 -3.53 52.56
C THR A 32 -12.90 -3.86 51.54
N PHE A 33 -12.56 -2.91 50.68
CA PHE A 33 -11.48 -3.02 49.70
C PHE A 33 -10.11 -2.79 50.33
N ILE A 34 -9.14 -3.60 49.92
CA ILE A 34 -7.75 -3.51 50.35
C ILE A 34 -6.96 -2.73 49.29
N ALA A 35 -6.58 -1.50 49.60
CA ALA A 35 -5.84 -0.62 48.70
C ALA A 35 -4.35 -0.59 49.06
N LEU A 36 -3.49 -0.63 48.04
CA LEU A 36 -2.06 -0.42 48.24
C LEU A 36 -1.78 1.08 48.42
N THR A 37 -0.79 1.43 49.26
CA THR A 37 -0.45 2.84 49.48
C THR A 37 0.33 3.46 48.31
N ASN A 38 1.00 2.63 47.50
CA ASN A 38 2.04 3.04 46.54
C ASN A 38 1.86 2.34 45.17
N HIS A 39 0.64 2.29 44.63
CA HIS A 39 0.33 1.57 43.37
C HIS A 39 -0.43 2.49 42.39
N TYR A 40 0.14 3.65 42.09
CA TYR A 40 -0.42 4.62 41.12
C TYR A 40 -0.42 4.06 39.69
N PRO A 41 -1.51 4.23 38.90
CA PRO A 41 -2.73 4.98 39.18
C PRO A 41 -3.87 4.09 39.71
N TYR A 42 -3.57 2.83 40.01
CA TYR A 42 -4.57 1.83 40.36
C TYR A 42 -5.15 2.03 41.77
N SER A 43 -4.30 2.00 42.79
CA SER A 43 -4.67 2.30 44.18
C SER A 43 -3.49 2.93 44.90
N PHE A 44 -3.68 4.13 45.45
CA PHE A 44 -2.63 4.86 46.17
C PHE A 44 -3.25 5.83 47.16
N LEU A 45 -2.42 6.40 48.04
CA LEU A 45 -2.85 7.51 48.90
C LEU A 45 -2.57 8.85 48.18
N ASP A 46 -3.60 9.67 48.04
CA ASP A 46 -3.47 11.04 47.55
C ASP A 46 -2.75 11.95 48.56
N ASP A 47 -2.51 13.20 48.17
CA ASP A 47 -1.83 14.20 49.01
C ASP A 47 -2.56 14.49 50.33
N ASN A 48 -3.85 14.15 50.42
CA ASN A 48 -4.67 14.28 51.63
C ASN A 48 -4.68 13.00 52.48
N GLY A 49 -3.91 11.98 52.11
CA GLY A 49 -3.82 10.69 52.79
C GLY A 49 -5.06 9.81 52.61
N LYS A 50 -5.90 10.07 51.60
CA LYS A 50 -7.07 9.24 51.27
C LYS A 50 -6.77 8.32 50.11
N VAL A 51 -7.44 7.16 50.09
CA VAL A 51 -7.34 6.25 48.95
C VAL A 51 -7.90 6.94 47.69
N SER A 52 -7.14 6.80 46.60
CA SER A 52 -7.43 7.33 45.27
C SER A 52 -6.95 6.35 44.19
N GLY A 53 -7.34 6.59 42.94
CA GLY A 53 -7.01 5.76 41.78
C GLY A 53 -8.20 5.01 41.19
N ILE A 54 -7.91 4.24 40.13
CA ILE A 54 -8.90 3.49 39.33
C ILE A 54 -9.79 2.61 40.22
N ILE A 55 -9.23 1.92 41.22
CA ILE A 55 -9.98 1.01 42.09
C ILE A 55 -11.04 1.75 42.92
N LYS A 56 -10.76 2.99 43.33
CA LYS A 56 -11.74 3.79 44.06
C LYS A 56 -12.94 4.11 43.17
N ASP A 57 -12.67 4.59 41.96
CA ASP A 57 -13.72 4.97 41.01
C ASP A 57 -14.53 3.73 40.58
N TRP A 58 -13.90 2.56 40.44
CA TRP A 58 -14.56 1.27 40.22
C TRP A 58 -15.44 0.82 41.38
N ALA A 59 -14.96 0.95 42.62
CA ALA A 59 -15.73 0.56 43.79
C ALA A 59 -16.90 1.52 44.05
N GLN A 60 -16.80 2.79 43.64
CA GLN A 60 -17.90 3.74 43.72
C GLN A 60 -19.11 3.29 42.87
N ASP A 61 -18.86 2.64 41.73
CA ASP A 61 -19.93 2.04 40.94
C ASP A 61 -20.70 0.94 41.69
N LEU A 62 -20.03 0.17 42.57
CA LEU A 62 -20.71 -0.80 43.43
C LEU A 62 -21.70 -0.12 44.38
N GLU A 63 -21.30 0.97 45.02
CA GLU A 63 -22.18 1.72 45.93
C GLU A 63 -23.39 2.30 45.18
N GLU A 64 -23.13 2.92 44.02
CA GLU A 64 -24.14 3.61 43.23
C GLU A 64 -25.18 2.67 42.61
N ARG A 65 -24.74 1.54 42.03
CA ARG A 65 -25.64 0.63 41.30
C ARG A 65 -26.25 -0.46 42.16
N PHE A 66 -25.52 -0.95 43.16
CA PHE A 66 -25.92 -2.11 43.96
C PHE A 66 -26.22 -1.79 45.42
N GLY A 67 -26.06 -0.53 45.85
CA GLY A 67 -26.46 -0.09 47.20
C GLY A 67 -25.64 -0.71 48.34
N VAL A 68 -24.45 -1.21 48.05
CA VAL A 68 -23.48 -1.69 49.05
C VAL A 68 -22.73 -0.51 49.69
N HIS A 69 -22.19 -0.70 50.89
CA HIS A 69 -21.34 0.29 51.55
C HIS A 69 -19.87 -0.06 51.38
N VAL A 70 -19.14 0.72 50.61
CA VAL A 70 -17.71 0.50 50.34
C VAL A 70 -16.85 1.20 51.38
N ARG A 71 -15.87 0.47 51.90
CA ARG A 71 -14.81 1.00 52.76
C ARG A 71 -13.46 0.61 52.20
N PHE A 72 -12.42 1.35 52.58
CA PHE A 72 -11.05 1.03 52.20
C PHE A 72 -10.18 0.84 53.43
N ILE A 73 -9.29 -0.14 53.38
CA ILE A 73 -8.12 -0.22 54.26
C ILE A 73 -6.86 -0.06 53.41
N SER A 74 -5.87 0.67 53.91
CA SER A 74 -4.60 0.87 53.22
C SER A 74 -3.56 -0.11 53.76
N VAL A 75 -2.85 -0.79 52.87
CA VAL A 75 -1.74 -1.69 53.22
C VAL A 75 -0.47 -1.30 52.46
N SER A 76 0.66 -1.53 53.11
CA SER A 76 1.99 -1.13 52.59
C SER A 76 2.58 -2.15 51.62
N SER A 77 2.11 -3.40 51.69
CA SER A 77 2.65 -4.52 50.91
C SER A 77 1.56 -5.53 50.55
N ARG A 78 1.85 -6.32 49.51
CA ARG A 78 0.97 -7.41 49.06
C ARG A 78 0.88 -8.55 50.06
N GLY A 79 1.95 -8.80 50.84
CA GLY A 79 1.92 -9.76 51.94
C GLY A 79 0.93 -9.36 53.05
N GLU A 80 0.89 -8.07 53.37
CA GLU A 80 -0.08 -7.50 54.30
C GLU A 80 -1.51 -7.58 53.74
N ALA A 81 -1.69 -7.37 52.43
CA ALA A 81 -2.99 -7.56 51.76
C ALA A 81 -3.50 -9.01 51.89
N LYS A 82 -2.64 -10.00 51.64
CA LYS A 82 -2.99 -11.43 51.80
C LYS A 82 -3.36 -11.75 53.24
N ALA A 83 -2.62 -11.21 54.22
CA ALA A 83 -2.95 -11.39 55.63
C ALA A 83 -4.31 -10.76 55.99
N ALA A 84 -4.59 -9.55 55.48
CA ALA A 84 -5.86 -8.85 55.70
C ALA A 84 -7.08 -9.58 55.10
N LEU A 85 -6.90 -10.29 53.98
CA LEU A 85 -7.94 -11.17 53.45
C LEU A 85 -8.16 -12.41 54.35
N LEU A 86 -7.09 -13.02 54.86
CA LEU A 86 -7.15 -14.24 55.69
C LEU A 86 -7.76 -14.00 57.07
N ASP A 87 -7.43 -12.86 57.69
CA ASP A 87 -7.88 -12.51 59.04
C ASP A 87 -9.23 -11.77 59.07
N GLY A 88 -9.81 -11.47 57.91
CA GLY A 88 -11.11 -10.83 57.77
C GLY A 88 -11.11 -9.31 57.94
N ARG A 89 -9.94 -8.66 57.99
CA ARG A 89 -9.86 -7.19 58.02
C ARG A 89 -10.27 -6.53 56.70
N GLY A 90 -10.14 -7.24 55.57
CA GLY A 90 -10.61 -6.80 54.26
C GLY A 90 -11.30 -7.93 53.49
N ASP A 91 -12.15 -7.56 52.55
CA ASP A 91 -13.04 -8.47 51.81
C ASP A 91 -12.59 -8.68 50.38
N VAL A 92 -12.09 -7.63 49.72
CA VAL A 92 -11.67 -7.64 48.31
C VAL A 92 -10.24 -7.13 48.18
N PHE A 93 -9.38 -7.92 47.56
CA PHE A 93 -8.09 -7.43 47.06
C PHE A 93 -8.16 -7.25 45.54
N PRO A 94 -7.93 -6.04 44.99
CA PRO A 94 -8.23 -5.77 43.59
C PRO A 94 -7.30 -6.40 42.53
N PHE A 95 -6.21 -7.06 42.93
CA PHE A 95 -5.19 -7.58 41.99
C PHE A 95 -4.82 -9.05 42.29
N GLN A 96 -5.15 -9.99 41.40
CA GLN A 96 -4.66 -11.37 41.49
C GLN A 96 -3.19 -11.45 41.09
N GLN A 97 -2.32 -11.41 42.09
CA GLN A 97 -0.87 -11.52 41.92
C GLN A 97 -0.27 -12.67 42.76
N PHE A 98 -1.13 -13.48 43.38
CA PHE A 98 -0.82 -14.77 44.00
C PHE A 98 -1.75 -15.85 43.44
N ASP A 99 -1.32 -17.11 43.45
CA ASP A 99 -2.14 -18.23 42.96
C ASP A 99 -3.33 -18.45 43.92
N PRO A 100 -4.58 -18.19 43.51
CA PRO A 100 -5.75 -18.41 44.36
C PRO A 100 -5.97 -19.89 44.68
N SER A 101 -5.48 -20.78 43.81
CA SER A 101 -5.61 -22.23 43.94
C SER A 101 -4.67 -22.82 44.99
N GLU A 102 -3.64 -22.08 45.39
CA GLU A 102 -2.68 -22.46 46.43
C GLU A 102 -3.38 -22.52 47.80
N GLY A 103 -3.87 -23.71 48.16
CA GLY A 103 -4.56 -23.99 49.41
C GLY A 103 -6.10 -23.89 49.39
N LYS A 104 -6.74 -23.65 48.23
CA LYS A 104 -8.21 -23.56 48.06
C LYS A 104 -8.93 -22.51 48.94
N ARG A 105 -8.24 -21.49 49.41
CA ARG A 105 -8.78 -20.47 50.33
C ARG A 105 -9.30 -19.21 49.65
N PHE A 106 -8.96 -19.01 48.38
CA PHE A 106 -9.32 -17.82 47.62
C PHE A 106 -9.92 -18.20 46.27
N VAL A 107 -10.70 -17.26 45.74
CA VAL A 107 -11.29 -17.31 44.41
C VAL A 107 -11.12 -15.93 43.76
N SER A 108 -11.12 -15.91 42.44
CA SER A 108 -10.91 -14.69 41.66
C SER A 108 -12.15 -14.33 40.86
N SER A 109 -12.39 -13.03 40.72
CA SER A 109 -13.40 -12.47 39.82
C SER A 109 -13.02 -12.65 38.35
N ASP A 110 -13.96 -12.29 37.50
CA ASP A 110 -13.71 -12.05 36.08
C ASP A 110 -12.66 -10.93 35.91
N PRO A 111 -11.88 -10.96 34.81
CA PRO A 111 -10.87 -9.94 34.52
C PRO A 111 -11.50 -8.60 34.15
N TYR A 112 -11.02 -7.49 34.73
CA TYR A 112 -11.71 -6.19 34.65
C TYR A 112 -10.86 -4.97 34.31
N ILE A 113 -9.57 -4.89 34.71
CA ILE A 113 -8.70 -3.74 34.37
C ILE A 113 -7.49 -4.21 33.55
N PRO A 114 -7.13 -3.56 32.43
CA PRO A 114 -5.91 -3.91 31.69
C PRO A 114 -4.65 -3.71 32.57
N TYR A 115 -3.75 -4.69 32.57
CA TYR A 115 -2.54 -4.66 33.39
C TYR A 115 -1.35 -5.23 32.60
N GLN A 116 -0.27 -4.46 32.46
CA GLN A 116 0.90 -4.89 31.68
C GLN A 116 2.18 -4.97 32.50
N VAL A 117 3.06 -5.88 32.12
CA VAL A 117 4.37 -6.07 32.75
C VAL A 117 5.45 -5.86 31.71
N ALA A 118 6.44 -5.04 32.07
CA ALA A 118 7.54 -4.68 31.19
C ALA A 118 8.90 -4.87 31.88
N VAL A 119 9.94 -4.99 31.06
CA VAL A 119 11.33 -4.92 31.51
C VAL A 119 11.77 -3.46 31.49
N ILE A 120 12.22 -2.95 32.63
CA ILE A 120 12.66 -1.56 32.82
C ILE A 120 14.15 -1.58 33.17
N VAL A 121 14.93 -0.70 32.54
CA VAL A 121 16.41 -0.65 32.65
C VAL A 121 16.89 0.79 32.84
N PRO A 122 18.10 1.02 33.39
CA PRO A 122 18.69 2.35 33.43
C PRO A 122 19.08 2.82 32.03
N THR A 123 18.91 4.11 31.72
CA THR A 123 19.22 4.71 30.41
C THR A 123 20.69 4.59 29.99
N GLY A 124 21.61 4.37 30.94
CA GLY A 124 23.05 4.25 30.69
C GLY A 124 23.63 2.83 30.65
N ASN A 125 22.85 1.76 30.87
CA ASN A 125 23.40 0.41 31.09
C ASN A 125 23.35 -0.50 29.84
N LYS A 126 24.52 -1.03 29.47
CA LYS A 126 24.82 -1.76 28.21
C LYS A 126 24.06 -3.09 28.08
N LEU A 127 23.44 -3.31 26.92
CA LEU A 127 23.00 -4.62 26.43
C LEU A 127 23.81 -5.02 25.20
N THR A 128 25.13 -5.14 25.34
CA THR A 128 26.00 -5.65 24.27
C THR A 128 25.75 -7.14 24.02
N THR A 129 25.34 -7.49 22.81
CA THR A 129 25.45 -8.85 22.25
C THR A 129 26.89 -9.11 21.80
N SER A 130 27.35 -10.34 22.08
CA SER A 130 28.62 -10.97 21.66
C SER A 130 29.93 -10.31 22.10
N LEU A 131 30.31 -10.50 23.37
CA LEU A 131 31.65 -10.87 23.88
C LEU A 131 31.57 -10.84 25.41
N GLU A 132 32.03 -11.92 26.07
CA GLU A 132 31.83 -12.27 27.50
C GLU A 132 30.54 -13.05 27.85
N GLN A 133 30.38 -14.24 27.27
CA GLN A 133 29.55 -15.29 27.88
C GLN A 133 30.22 -15.86 29.14
N ASN A 134 30.14 -15.15 30.26
CA ASN A 134 30.39 -15.76 31.59
C ASN A 134 29.65 -15.10 32.78
N HIS A 135 28.93 -13.97 32.60
CA HIS A 135 28.12 -13.36 33.67
C HIS A 135 26.63 -13.40 33.33
N LYS A 136 25.83 -13.98 34.24
CA LYS A 136 24.36 -13.92 34.20
C LYS A 136 23.91 -12.50 34.62
N ARG A 137 22.91 -11.95 33.94
CA ARG A 137 22.41 -10.58 34.21
C ARG A 137 21.49 -10.57 35.43
N ARG A 138 21.67 -9.64 36.36
CA ARG A 138 20.87 -9.55 37.59
C ARG A 138 19.59 -8.77 37.34
N ILE A 139 18.45 -9.46 37.28
CA ILE A 139 17.15 -8.83 37.06
C ILE A 139 16.37 -8.83 38.37
N ALA A 140 16.02 -7.63 38.83
CA ALA A 140 15.16 -7.43 39.99
C ALA A 140 13.75 -7.94 39.69
N MET A 141 13.24 -8.72 40.63
CA MET A 141 11.86 -9.19 40.66
C MET A 141 11.30 -8.84 42.00
N VAL A 142 10.21 -8.10 42.00
CA VAL A 142 9.46 -7.87 43.23
C VAL A 142 8.65 -9.13 43.47
N ASN A 143 8.77 -9.70 44.67
CA ASN A 143 8.33 -11.04 45.07
C ASN A 143 6.89 -11.35 44.63
N GLU A 144 6.76 -11.81 43.38
CA GLU A 144 5.52 -12.15 42.70
C GLU A 144 5.82 -13.37 41.82
N ASN A 145 4.84 -14.28 41.71
CA ASN A 145 4.90 -15.48 40.88
C ASN A 145 4.82 -15.12 39.38
N ILE A 146 5.67 -14.21 38.89
CA ILE A 146 5.92 -14.02 37.46
C ILE A 146 6.71 -15.25 37.00
N ASP A 147 6.00 -16.24 36.48
CA ASP A 147 6.63 -17.42 35.88
C ASP A 147 7.31 -17.02 34.57
N LEU A 148 8.60 -16.74 34.65
CA LEU A 148 9.45 -16.34 33.52
C LEU A 148 9.48 -17.39 32.40
N LYS A 149 9.31 -18.69 32.72
CA LYS A 149 9.22 -19.74 31.70
C LYS A 149 7.93 -19.61 30.92
N LYS A 150 6.81 -19.31 31.60
CA LYS A 150 5.52 -19.03 30.95
C LYS A 150 5.49 -17.66 30.27
N ALA A 151 6.34 -16.72 30.68
CA ALA A 151 6.47 -15.39 30.08
C ALA A 151 7.31 -15.35 28.80
N GLY A 152 7.84 -16.51 28.33
CA GLY A 152 8.66 -16.60 27.12
C GLY A 152 10.10 -16.08 27.28
N VAL A 153 10.55 -15.83 28.52
CA VAL A 153 11.91 -15.34 28.79
C VAL A 153 12.88 -16.53 28.86
N GLN A 154 13.91 -16.55 27.99
CA GLN A 154 14.96 -17.57 28.04
C GLN A 154 15.81 -17.39 29.31
N LEU A 155 15.59 -18.26 30.31
CA LEU A 155 16.21 -18.23 31.64
C LEU A 155 17.72 -18.57 31.68
N SER A 156 18.33 -18.92 30.56
CA SER A 156 19.75 -19.33 30.52
C SER A 156 20.73 -18.15 30.71
N SER A 157 20.27 -16.90 30.56
CA SER A 157 21.09 -15.67 30.57
C SER A 157 20.84 -14.71 31.75
N ILE A 158 19.93 -15.04 32.67
CA ILE A 158 19.46 -14.16 33.75
C ILE A 158 19.69 -14.79 35.14
N GLU A 159 20.13 -13.98 36.09
CA GLU A 159 20.13 -14.19 37.52
C GLU A 159 18.98 -13.39 38.15
N ARG A 160 18.06 -14.07 38.82
CA ARG A 160 16.91 -13.44 39.49
C ARG A 160 17.35 -12.88 40.84
N VAL A 161 17.01 -11.62 41.12
CA VAL A 161 17.22 -10.97 42.42
C VAL A 161 15.87 -10.56 42.98
N ASP A 162 15.45 -11.19 44.07
CA ASP A 162 14.14 -10.94 44.67
C ASP A 162 14.15 -9.75 45.64
N PHE A 163 13.11 -8.92 45.55
CA PHE A 163 12.86 -7.78 46.43
C PHE A 163 11.45 -7.88 47.02
N ASP A 164 11.26 -7.47 48.26
CA ASP A 164 9.93 -7.52 48.90
C ASP A 164 9.00 -6.38 48.48
N ASN A 165 9.54 -5.27 47.97
CA ASN A 165 8.77 -4.14 47.49
C ASN A 165 9.40 -3.47 46.26
N VAL A 166 8.56 -2.78 45.48
CA VAL A 166 8.95 -2.11 44.22
C VAL A 166 9.93 -0.97 44.47
N ILE A 167 9.79 -0.25 45.58
CA ILE A 167 10.65 0.90 45.92
C ILE A 167 12.11 0.46 46.07
N ASP A 168 12.37 -0.63 46.78
CA ASP A 168 13.71 -1.15 47.00
C ASP A 168 14.32 -1.72 45.72
N ALA A 169 13.50 -2.35 44.87
CA ALA A 169 13.92 -2.79 43.55
C ALA A 169 14.29 -1.60 42.63
N VAL A 170 13.52 -0.51 42.66
CA VAL A 170 13.80 0.72 41.90
C VAL A 170 15.05 1.43 42.43
N ARG A 171 15.25 1.51 43.75
CA ARG A 171 16.49 2.04 44.34
C ARG A 171 17.70 1.20 43.95
N ALA A 172 17.58 -0.13 44.05
CA ALA A 172 18.64 -1.04 43.62
C ALA A 172 18.97 -0.89 42.13
N LEU A 173 17.97 -0.60 41.29
CA LEU A 173 18.15 -0.31 39.88
C LEU A 173 18.89 1.02 39.67
N GLY A 174 18.49 2.10 40.35
CA GLY A 174 19.17 3.39 40.30
C GLY A 174 20.61 3.36 40.85
N GLU A 175 20.88 2.49 41.82
CA GLU A 175 22.21 2.28 42.42
C GLU A 175 23.09 1.30 41.61
N GLY A 176 22.59 0.71 40.52
CA GLY A 176 23.32 -0.27 39.71
C GLY A 176 23.55 -1.64 40.38
N LYS A 177 22.80 -1.96 41.44
CA LYS A 177 22.82 -3.27 42.11
C LYS A 177 22.11 -4.36 41.29
N VAL A 178 21.25 -3.97 40.36
CA VAL A 178 20.59 -4.82 39.37
C VAL A 178 20.65 -4.16 37.99
N ASP A 179 20.58 -4.97 36.94
CA ASP A 179 20.71 -4.54 35.55
C ASP A 179 19.36 -4.18 34.91
N GLY A 180 18.26 -4.58 35.54
CA GLY A 180 16.89 -4.32 35.11
C GLY A 180 15.86 -4.75 36.16
N ILE A 181 14.61 -4.33 36.02
CA ILE A 181 13.47 -4.74 36.85
C ILE A 181 12.32 -5.21 35.95
N VAL A 182 11.61 -6.27 36.36
CA VAL A 182 10.37 -6.71 35.71
C VAL A 182 9.19 -6.24 36.55
N ALA A 183 8.42 -5.26 36.06
CA ALA A 183 7.34 -4.63 36.81
C ALA A 183 6.30 -3.95 35.91
N GLU A 184 5.20 -3.49 36.51
CA GLU A 184 4.20 -2.65 35.84
C GLU A 184 4.78 -1.24 35.60
N PRO A 185 4.79 -0.74 34.36
CA PRO A 185 5.56 0.44 34.00
C PRO A 185 5.04 1.75 34.59
N ILE A 186 3.72 1.97 34.67
CA ILE A 186 3.18 3.27 35.11
C ILE A 186 3.52 3.51 36.58
N THR A 187 3.23 2.51 37.42
CA THR A 187 3.55 2.51 38.86
C THR A 187 5.04 2.66 39.08
N THR A 188 5.85 1.88 38.36
CA THR A 188 7.29 1.84 38.59
C THR A 188 7.93 3.18 38.24
N MET A 189 7.49 3.82 37.16
CA MET A 189 8.01 5.13 36.76
C MET A 189 7.55 6.26 37.70
N ASP A 190 6.31 6.22 38.19
CA ASP A 190 5.84 7.14 39.25
C ASP A 190 6.67 7.00 40.54
N LEU A 191 6.89 5.77 40.99
CA LEU A 191 7.70 5.49 42.19
C LEU A 191 9.17 5.89 41.98
N ALA A 192 9.73 5.65 40.79
CA ALA A 192 11.08 6.07 40.45
C ALA A 192 11.23 7.59 40.55
N LYS A 193 10.27 8.36 40.02
CA LYS A 193 10.24 9.82 40.17
C LYS A 193 10.20 10.23 41.64
N LYS A 194 9.30 9.62 42.44
CA LYS A 194 9.14 9.92 43.88
C LYS A 194 10.39 9.62 44.72
N VAL A 195 11.18 8.62 44.33
CA VAL A 195 12.41 8.24 45.04
C VAL A 195 13.68 8.82 44.43
N GLY A 196 13.56 9.75 43.47
CA GLY A 196 14.68 10.49 42.87
C GLY A 196 15.49 9.71 41.82
N VAL A 197 14.91 8.68 41.21
CA VAL A 197 15.51 7.89 40.13
C VAL A 197 14.89 8.33 38.80
N HIS A 198 15.63 9.10 37.99
CA HIS A 198 15.10 9.74 36.78
C HIS A 198 15.56 9.09 35.47
N ASP A 199 16.57 8.22 35.54
CA ASP A 199 17.27 7.64 34.39
C ASP A 199 16.80 6.22 34.07
N LEU A 200 15.49 6.00 33.97
CA LEU A 200 14.90 4.71 33.63
C LEU A 200 14.19 4.74 32.28
N ALA A 201 14.23 3.61 31.56
CA ALA A 201 13.50 3.40 30.33
C ALA A 201 12.78 2.04 30.34
N VAL A 202 11.57 2.00 29.75
CA VAL A 202 10.90 0.73 29.44
C VAL A 202 11.59 0.13 28.20
N ASN A 203 12.22 -1.03 28.36
CA ASN A 203 12.95 -1.70 27.28
C ASN A 203 11.98 -2.43 26.34
N TYR A 204 11.22 -3.40 26.86
CA TYR A 204 10.15 -4.05 26.11
C TYR A 204 9.06 -4.59 27.03
N VAL A 205 7.81 -4.58 26.53
CA VAL A 205 6.66 -5.21 27.18
C VAL A 205 6.63 -6.68 26.82
N LEU A 206 6.44 -7.56 27.80
CA LEU A 206 6.40 -9.00 27.55
C LEU A 206 5.14 -9.37 26.74
N GLU A 207 5.31 -9.95 25.55
CA GLU A 207 4.22 -10.27 24.61
C GLU A 207 3.07 -11.05 25.23
N HIS A 208 3.38 -12.07 26.04
CA HIS A 208 2.37 -12.89 26.73
C HIS A 208 1.60 -12.12 27.83
N TRP A 209 2.12 -10.97 28.26
CA TRP A 209 1.55 -10.14 29.32
C TRP A 209 0.78 -8.92 28.78
N LYS A 210 0.77 -8.69 27.47
CA LYS A 210 0.00 -7.61 26.82
C LYS A 210 -1.53 -7.76 26.96
N ARG A 211 -2.00 -8.95 27.34
CA ARG A 211 -3.43 -9.32 27.41
C ARG A 211 -3.89 -9.69 28.82
N ILE A 212 -3.05 -9.50 29.84
CA ILE A 212 -3.45 -9.81 31.21
C ILE A 212 -4.29 -8.63 31.71
N LYS A 213 -5.43 -8.98 32.29
CA LYS A 213 -6.25 -8.05 33.04
C LYS A 213 -6.13 -8.41 34.52
N ALA A 214 -6.13 -7.40 35.38
CA ALA A 214 -6.29 -7.61 36.80
C ALA A 214 -7.65 -8.27 37.06
N THR A 215 -7.67 -9.18 38.02
CA THR A 215 -8.86 -9.80 38.60
C THR A 215 -8.87 -9.49 40.09
N MET A 216 -10.06 -9.38 40.68
CA MET A 216 -10.22 -9.19 42.12
C MET A 216 -10.15 -10.54 42.82
N VAL A 217 -9.58 -10.58 44.03
CA VAL A 217 -9.45 -11.78 44.84
C VAL A 217 -10.29 -11.63 46.10
N VAL A 218 -11.10 -12.65 46.38
CA VAL A 218 -11.93 -12.76 47.60
C VAL A 218 -11.73 -14.12 48.27
N ARG A 219 -12.23 -14.30 49.49
CA ARG A 219 -12.21 -15.61 50.17
C ARG A 219 -13.12 -16.59 49.46
N SER A 220 -12.76 -17.87 49.44
CA SER A 220 -13.59 -18.93 48.84
C SER A 220 -14.93 -19.16 49.56
N SER A 221 -15.11 -18.60 50.75
CA SER A 221 -16.38 -18.56 51.48
C SER A 221 -17.34 -17.47 51.01
N ASP A 222 -16.87 -16.44 50.33
CA ASP A 222 -17.63 -15.19 50.09
C ASP A 222 -18.26 -15.23 48.69
N VAL A 223 -19.16 -16.18 48.49
CA VAL A 223 -19.72 -16.52 47.19
C VAL A 223 -20.63 -15.43 46.64
N GLU A 224 -21.47 -14.82 47.49
CA GLU A 224 -22.37 -13.72 47.12
C GLU A 224 -21.59 -12.50 46.65
N LEU A 225 -20.48 -12.19 47.34
CA LEU A 225 -19.59 -11.08 46.97
C LEU A 225 -18.91 -11.34 45.63
N LEU A 226 -18.38 -12.56 45.39
CA LEU A 226 -17.81 -12.91 44.10
C LEU A 226 -18.84 -12.76 42.96
N THR A 227 -20.06 -13.26 43.18
CA THR A 227 -21.16 -13.15 42.20
C THR A 227 -21.52 -11.68 41.94
N LEU A 228 -21.56 -10.83 42.98
CA LEU A 228 -21.78 -9.40 42.80
C LEU A 228 -20.66 -8.75 41.98
N LEU A 229 -19.39 -9.03 42.29
CA LEU A 229 -18.24 -8.47 41.57
C LEU A 229 -18.27 -8.88 40.09
N ASN A 230 -18.53 -10.16 39.79
CA ASN A 230 -18.66 -10.63 38.41
C ASN A 230 -19.88 -10.00 37.71
N LYS A 231 -21.01 -9.86 38.41
CA LYS A 231 -22.20 -9.17 37.88
C LYS A 231 -21.89 -7.70 37.58
N GLN A 232 -21.15 -7.02 38.45
CA GLN A 232 -20.70 -5.65 38.21
C GLN A 232 -19.82 -5.58 36.97
N ILE A 233 -18.76 -6.40 36.89
CA ILE A 233 -17.79 -6.41 35.79
C ILE A 233 -18.49 -6.66 34.45
N ASN A 234 -19.35 -7.68 34.39
CA ASN A 234 -20.05 -8.07 33.16
C ASN A 234 -21.16 -7.09 32.74
N THR A 235 -21.55 -6.16 33.60
CA THR A 235 -22.60 -5.16 33.31
C THR A 235 -22.11 -3.73 33.50
N PHE A 236 -20.79 -3.52 33.57
CA PHE A 236 -20.22 -2.20 33.82
C PHE A 236 -20.52 -1.28 32.63
N ASP A 237 -20.90 -0.04 32.91
CA ASP A 237 -21.19 0.91 31.83
C ASP A 237 -19.90 1.30 31.09
N VAL A 238 -19.87 1.02 29.79
CA VAL A 238 -18.70 1.21 28.94
C VAL A 238 -18.24 2.68 28.89
N HIS A 239 -19.17 3.65 28.92
CA HIS A 239 -18.81 5.07 28.92
C HIS A 239 -18.11 5.46 30.22
N LYS A 240 -18.65 5.00 31.36
CA LYS A 240 -18.05 5.21 32.68
C LYS A 240 -16.68 4.53 32.78
N GLU A 241 -16.51 3.34 32.21
CA GLU A 241 -15.22 2.65 32.17
C GLU A 241 -14.16 3.46 31.41
N ASN A 242 -14.48 3.93 30.19
CA ASN A 242 -13.60 4.80 29.41
C ASN A 242 -13.27 6.10 30.16
N GLN A 243 -14.26 6.74 30.79
CA GLN A 243 -14.04 7.95 31.60
C GLN A 243 -13.04 7.71 32.75
N ILE A 244 -13.18 6.59 33.47
CA ILE A 244 -12.26 6.23 34.57
C ILE A 244 -10.86 5.99 34.00
N LEU A 245 -10.73 5.22 32.91
CA LEU A 245 -9.43 4.91 32.33
C LEU A 245 -8.76 6.14 31.71
N SER A 246 -9.48 6.97 30.98
CA SER A 246 -8.99 8.23 30.41
C SER A 246 -8.48 9.17 31.51
N LYS A 247 -9.27 9.39 32.58
CA LYS A 247 -8.90 10.23 33.73
C LYS A 247 -7.53 9.85 34.33
N TRP A 248 -7.24 8.55 34.44
CA TRP A 248 -6.05 8.05 35.13
C TRP A 248 -4.89 7.69 34.21
N LEU A 249 -5.16 7.39 32.94
CA LEU A 249 -4.16 6.84 32.01
C LEU A 249 -3.85 7.75 30.83
N ASP A 250 -4.67 8.75 30.48
CA ASP A 250 -4.50 9.48 29.20
C ASP A 250 -3.13 10.16 29.06
N ALA A 251 -2.61 10.73 30.15
CA ALA A 251 -1.29 11.36 30.17
C ALA A 251 -0.12 10.35 30.18
N SER A 252 -0.38 9.05 30.34
CA SER A 252 0.67 8.04 30.46
C SER A 252 1.18 7.56 29.09
N PRO A 253 2.49 7.68 28.80
CA PRO A 253 3.09 7.13 27.58
C PRO A 253 3.21 5.60 27.63
N TYR A 254 2.97 5.00 28.79
CA TYR A 254 3.04 3.57 29.05
C TYR A 254 1.65 2.93 29.10
N ARG A 255 0.69 3.42 28.31
CA ARG A 255 -0.57 2.71 28.06
C ARG A 255 -0.37 1.48 27.18
N VAL A 256 -1.33 0.55 27.21
CA VAL A 256 -1.31 -0.65 26.36
C VAL A 256 -1.46 -0.24 24.89
N PRO A 257 -0.47 -0.54 24.03
CA PRO A 257 -0.55 -0.21 22.61
C PRO A 257 -1.48 -1.17 21.87
N LEU A 258 -2.40 -0.62 21.08
CA LEU A 258 -3.21 -1.39 20.13
C LEU A 258 -2.65 -1.18 18.72
N LYS A 259 -2.17 -2.26 18.10
CA LYS A 259 -1.72 -2.22 16.70
C LYS A 259 -2.91 -2.39 15.78
N GLY A 260 -2.90 -1.70 14.66
CA GLY A 260 -3.97 -1.78 13.68
C GLY A 260 -3.48 -1.62 12.26
N VAL A 261 -4.40 -1.86 11.33
CA VAL A 261 -4.19 -1.62 9.91
C VAL A 261 -5.12 -0.49 9.49
N PHE A 262 -4.57 0.54 8.88
CA PHE A 262 -5.36 1.61 8.27
C PHE A 262 -5.66 1.29 6.81
N GLY A 263 -6.79 1.82 6.32
CA GLY A 263 -7.12 1.78 4.91
C GLY A 263 -6.11 2.56 4.06
N PHE A 264 -6.12 2.30 2.75
CA PHE A 264 -5.37 3.13 1.81
C PHE A 264 -6.15 4.44 1.58
N GLY A 265 -5.50 5.60 1.75
CA GLY A 265 -6.15 6.89 1.62
C GLY A 265 -5.20 7.98 1.16
N ASN A 266 -5.74 8.95 0.43
CA ASN A 266 -5.08 10.20 0.09
C ASN A 266 -5.35 11.26 1.17
N PRO A 267 -4.58 12.36 1.20
CA PRO A 267 -4.93 13.51 2.03
C PRO A 267 -6.38 13.95 1.76
N PRO A 268 -7.15 14.33 2.80
CA PRO A 268 -6.71 14.52 4.19
C PRO A 268 -6.76 13.26 5.07
N TYR A 269 -7.22 12.11 4.56
CA TYR A 269 -7.45 10.90 5.37
C TYR A 269 -6.17 10.29 5.89
N MET A 270 -5.19 10.11 4.99
CA MET A 270 -3.90 9.50 5.25
C MET A 270 -2.87 10.10 4.30
N TYR A 271 -1.60 10.11 4.70
CA TYR A 271 -0.49 10.52 3.85
C TYR A 271 0.31 9.27 3.41
N PRO A 272 0.54 9.05 2.10
CA PRO A 272 1.22 7.84 1.61
C PRO A 272 2.60 7.59 2.24
N ASP A 273 3.33 8.65 2.57
CA ASP A 273 4.66 8.57 3.18
C ASP A 273 4.64 8.34 4.70
N SER A 274 3.46 8.31 5.33
CA SER A 274 3.32 8.05 6.76
C SER A 274 1.93 7.54 7.16
N THR A 275 1.90 6.31 7.66
CA THR A 275 0.73 5.69 8.28
C THR A 275 0.36 6.28 9.64
N ALA A 276 1.18 7.21 10.14
CA ALA A 276 1.04 7.81 11.46
C ALA A 276 0.39 9.21 11.41
N VAL A 277 0.03 9.69 10.21
CA VAL A 277 -0.46 11.06 10.01
C VAL A 277 -1.62 11.07 9.02
N GLY A 278 -2.70 11.73 9.42
CA GLY A 278 -3.95 11.84 8.65
C GLY A 278 -5.17 11.89 9.56
N LEU A 279 -6.31 12.28 8.99
CA LEU A 279 -7.58 12.35 9.68
C LEU A 279 -7.97 11.00 10.32
N GLU A 280 -7.76 9.88 9.61
CA GLU A 280 -8.12 8.55 10.13
C GLU A 280 -7.26 8.19 11.34
N HIS A 281 -5.96 8.51 11.30
CA HIS A 281 -5.05 8.31 12.42
C HIS A 281 -5.48 9.10 13.65
N ASP A 282 -5.77 10.39 13.51
CA ASP A 282 -6.11 11.26 14.65
C ASP A 282 -7.43 10.85 15.30
N ILE A 283 -8.44 10.49 14.50
CA ILE A 283 -9.72 9.96 15.00
C ILE A 283 -9.50 8.70 15.84
N ILE A 284 -8.77 7.71 15.31
CA ILE A 284 -8.51 6.46 16.02
C ILE A 284 -7.66 6.71 17.26
N GLN A 285 -6.59 7.49 17.16
CA GLN A 285 -5.74 7.84 18.30
C GLN A 285 -6.54 8.54 19.41
N ARG A 286 -7.45 9.44 19.06
CA ARG A 286 -8.29 10.14 20.05
C ARG A 286 -9.31 9.21 20.70
N ALA A 287 -9.93 8.31 19.95
CA ALA A 287 -10.82 7.29 20.49
C ALA A 287 -10.06 6.31 21.42
N LEU A 288 -8.87 5.86 21.01
CA LEU A 288 -8.04 4.98 21.85
C LEU A 288 -7.57 5.66 23.14
N ASN A 289 -7.29 6.97 23.07
CA ASN A 289 -6.93 7.74 24.26
C ASN A 289 -8.05 7.73 25.30
N ASP A 290 -9.31 7.92 24.86
CA ASP A 290 -10.51 7.83 25.71
C ASP A 290 -10.70 6.43 26.30
N MET A 291 -10.30 5.39 25.57
CA MET A 291 -10.28 4.01 26.06
C MET A 291 -9.08 3.70 26.99
N GLY A 292 -8.20 4.66 27.29
CA GLY A 292 -6.98 4.40 28.08
C GLY A 292 -5.94 3.53 27.36
N HIS A 293 -6.04 3.41 26.04
CA HIS A 293 -5.05 2.77 25.18
C HIS A 293 -4.20 3.84 24.47
N LYS A 294 -3.10 3.41 23.85
CA LYS A 294 -2.38 4.22 22.87
C LYS A 294 -2.38 3.52 21.52
N LEU A 295 -2.32 4.29 20.44
CA LEU A 295 -2.10 3.70 19.13
C LEU A 295 -0.69 3.11 19.07
N GLY A 296 -0.59 1.84 18.69
CA GLY A 296 0.67 1.13 18.51
C GLY A 296 1.26 1.33 17.12
N ASP A 297 2.14 0.42 16.70
CA ASP A 297 2.60 0.39 15.31
C ASP A 297 1.42 0.16 14.37
N VAL A 298 1.33 0.98 13.34
CA VAL A 298 0.26 0.94 12.34
C VAL A 298 0.84 0.83 10.94
N VAL A 299 0.17 0.05 10.10
CA VAL A 299 0.54 -0.16 8.70
C VAL A 299 -0.67 0.12 7.82
N THR A 300 -0.42 0.59 6.60
CA THR A 300 -1.43 0.71 5.56
C THR A 300 -1.33 -0.50 4.67
N LEU A 301 -2.44 -1.22 4.49
CA LEU A 301 -2.53 -2.34 3.58
C LEU A 301 -3.76 -2.18 2.69
N PRO A 302 -3.72 -2.66 1.43
CA PRO A 302 -4.93 -2.79 0.64
C PRO A 302 -6.00 -3.59 1.40
N PRO A 303 -7.31 -3.31 1.20
CA PRO A 303 -8.39 -3.94 1.96
C PRO A 303 -8.30 -5.47 2.03
N SER A 304 -7.96 -6.13 0.91
CA SER A 304 -7.80 -7.60 0.85
C SER A 304 -6.63 -8.15 1.68
N ALA A 305 -5.53 -7.37 1.81
CA ALA A 305 -4.38 -7.74 2.62
C ALA A 305 -4.60 -7.39 4.10
N ALA A 306 -5.29 -6.29 4.38
CA ALA A 306 -5.68 -5.89 5.72
C ALA A 306 -6.52 -6.97 6.42
N ARG A 307 -7.46 -7.58 5.70
CA ARG A 307 -8.27 -8.74 6.18
C ARG A 307 -7.39 -9.93 6.59
N LYS A 308 -6.49 -10.35 5.70
CA LYS A 308 -5.55 -11.45 6.01
C LYS A 308 -4.65 -11.13 7.19
N ALA A 309 -4.35 -9.85 7.42
CA ALA A 309 -3.47 -9.42 8.49
C ALA A 309 -4.12 -9.61 9.87
N ILE A 310 -5.39 -9.22 10.06
CA ILE A 310 -6.08 -9.39 11.35
C ILE A 310 -6.31 -10.87 11.72
N ASP A 311 -6.52 -11.73 10.72
CA ASP A 311 -6.67 -13.18 10.92
C ASP A 311 -5.35 -13.86 11.30
N ASN A 312 -4.30 -13.61 10.52
CA ASN A 312 -3.05 -14.35 10.63
C ASN A 312 -2.10 -13.78 11.69
N ASN A 313 -2.28 -12.51 12.08
CA ASN A 313 -1.41 -11.84 13.04
C ASN A 313 -2.16 -11.50 14.33
N ASN A 314 -1.85 -12.24 15.40
CA ASN A 314 -2.44 -12.02 16.72
C ASN A 314 -2.04 -10.68 17.37
N SER A 315 -1.05 -9.96 16.85
CA SER A 315 -0.69 -8.63 17.34
C SER A 315 -1.59 -7.51 16.80
N ILE A 316 -2.30 -7.74 15.70
CA ILE A 316 -3.24 -6.78 15.10
C ILE A 316 -4.58 -6.85 15.85
N SER A 317 -5.05 -5.70 16.31
CA SER A 317 -6.24 -5.56 17.15
C SER A 317 -7.44 -5.02 16.39
N PHE A 318 -7.21 -4.23 15.34
CA PHE A 318 -8.27 -3.64 14.52
C PHE A 318 -7.82 -3.39 13.06
N VAL A 319 -8.80 -3.30 12.16
CA VAL A 319 -8.64 -2.85 10.77
C VAL A 319 -9.64 -1.72 10.53
N SER A 320 -9.16 -0.56 10.08
CA SER A 320 -9.99 0.59 9.74
C SER A 320 -10.27 0.66 8.24
N GLY A 321 -11.30 1.40 7.83
CA GLY A 321 -11.69 1.54 6.42
C GLY A 321 -12.60 0.43 5.89
N VAL A 322 -13.32 -0.28 6.77
CA VAL A 322 -14.15 -1.45 6.43
C VAL A 322 -15.58 -1.02 6.05
N GLN A 323 -16.23 -1.78 5.17
CA GLN A 323 -17.62 -1.56 4.72
C GLN A 323 -18.61 -2.44 5.52
N ALA A 324 -19.87 -1.99 5.63
CA ALA A 324 -20.90 -2.64 6.46
C ALA A 324 -21.28 -4.06 5.99
N ASP A 325 -21.16 -4.33 4.70
CA ASP A 325 -21.58 -5.56 4.04
C ASP A 325 -20.46 -6.59 3.88
N ASP A 326 -19.30 -6.37 4.51
CA ASP A 326 -18.20 -7.33 4.51
C ASP A 326 -18.59 -8.59 5.30
N PRO A 327 -18.82 -9.74 4.64
CA PRO A 327 -19.32 -10.95 5.30
C PRO A 327 -18.25 -11.60 6.21
N ASP A 328 -16.99 -11.19 6.08
CA ASP A 328 -15.84 -11.73 6.80
C ASP A 328 -15.38 -10.82 7.96
N ALA A 329 -16.09 -9.73 8.26
CA ALA A 329 -15.79 -8.86 9.39
C ALA A 329 -16.03 -9.58 10.73
N HIS A 330 -15.20 -9.28 11.75
CA HIS A 330 -15.34 -9.83 13.09
C HIS A 330 -16.39 -9.07 13.89
N PHE A 331 -15.96 -7.99 14.57
CA PHE A 331 -16.81 -7.13 15.39
C PHE A 331 -16.71 -5.73 14.82
N LEU A 332 -17.65 -5.41 13.95
CA LEU A 332 -17.71 -4.12 13.28
C LEU A 332 -18.19 -3.02 14.24
N SER A 333 -17.52 -1.87 14.21
CA SER A 333 -17.92 -0.68 14.96
C SER A 333 -19.23 -0.07 14.44
N ASP A 334 -19.71 0.98 15.12
CA ASP A 334 -20.65 1.92 14.53
C ASP A 334 -19.92 2.77 13.46
N SER A 335 -20.68 3.45 12.58
CA SER A 335 -20.08 4.31 11.55
C SER A 335 -19.25 5.42 12.21
N VAL A 336 -17.97 5.47 11.87
CA VAL A 336 -17.03 6.47 12.39
C VAL A 336 -17.23 7.79 11.65
N ILE A 337 -17.11 7.74 10.32
CA ILE A 337 -17.30 8.85 9.39
C ILE A 337 -17.95 8.34 8.09
N ASN A 338 -18.69 9.21 7.39
CA ASN A 338 -19.23 8.90 6.07
C ASN A 338 -18.35 9.55 5.01
N VAL A 339 -17.85 8.80 4.02
CA VAL A 339 -17.21 9.37 2.82
C VAL A 339 -18.28 9.69 1.79
N GLU A 340 -18.17 10.86 1.16
CA GLU A 340 -19.19 11.36 0.23
C GLU A 340 -18.59 11.55 -1.15
N PHE A 341 -19.07 10.79 -2.13
CA PHE A 341 -18.68 10.95 -3.53
C PHE A 341 -19.69 11.82 -4.27
N VAL A 342 -19.20 12.84 -4.96
CA VAL A 342 -20.03 13.82 -5.67
C VAL A 342 -19.53 13.95 -7.11
N PRO A 343 -20.42 13.91 -8.11
CA PRO A 343 -20.06 14.23 -9.49
C PRO A 343 -19.83 15.74 -9.63
N VAL A 344 -18.73 16.10 -10.29
CA VAL A 344 -18.28 17.48 -10.45
C VAL A 344 -18.08 17.79 -11.93
N SER A 345 -18.54 18.96 -12.37
CA SER A 345 -18.33 19.46 -13.73
C SER A 345 -17.94 20.93 -13.71
N LEU A 346 -17.44 21.46 -14.82
CA LEU A 346 -17.17 22.90 -14.91
C LEU A 346 -18.47 23.72 -14.88
N ALA A 347 -18.57 24.67 -13.96
CA ALA A 347 -19.74 25.54 -13.78
C ALA A 347 -20.14 26.25 -15.08
N ARG A 348 -19.15 26.74 -15.83
CA ARG A 348 -19.33 27.39 -17.14
C ARG A 348 -20.02 26.52 -18.20
N ARG A 349 -19.98 25.19 -18.08
CA ARG A 349 -20.66 24.30 -19.03
C ARG A 349 -22.17 24.17 -18.77
N GLN A 350 -22.65 24.57 -17.59
CA GLN A 350 -24.06 24.49 -17.19
C GLN A 350 -24.69 23.11 -17.51
N LEU A 351 -23.92 22.02 -17.34
CA LEU A 351 -24.35 20.68 -17.70
C LEU A 351 -25.56 20.25 -16.86
N ASN A 352 -26.54 19.63 -17.51
CA ASN A 352 -27.64 18.93 -16.84
C ASN A 352 -27.50 17.43 -17.12
N LEU A 353 -27.01 16.70 -16.12
CA LEU A 353 -26.64 15.29 -16.21
C LEU A 353 -27.81 14.39 -16.65
N LYS A 354 -29.05 14.73 -16.29
CA LYS A 354 -30.24 13.92 -16.61
C LYS A 354 -30.63 13.94 -18.09
N SER A 355 -30.31 15.03 -18.79
CA SER A 355 -30.71 15.24 -20.20
C SER A 355 -29.61 14.95 -21.20
N GLN A 356 -28.35 14.99 -20.75
CA GLN A 356 -27.16 14.74 -21.56
C GLN A 356 -26.99 13.24 -21.81
N LYS A 357 -26.45 12.89 -22.98
CA LYS A 357 -26.17 11.51 -23.39
C LYS A 357 -24.72 11.38 -23.82
N GLY A 358 -24.16 10.19 -23.60
CA GLY A 358 -22.78 9.90 -23.95
C GLY A 358 -21.74 10.69 -23.15
N LEU A 359 -21.99 10.91 -21.85
CA LEU A 359 -21.05 11.64 -21.01
C LEU A 359 -19.80 10.81 -20.74
N SER A 360 -18.66 11.48 -20.71
CA SER A 360 -17.41 10.90 -20.24
C SER A 360 -17.18 11.22 -18.76
N LEU A 361 -16.90 10.18 -17.97
CA LEU A 361 -16.67 10.28 -16.53
C LEU A 361 -15.22 9.95 -16.19
N GLY A 362 -14.55 10.81 -15.44
CA GLY A 362 -13.21 10.56 -14.90
C GLY A 362 -13.29 10.25 -13.42
N ALA A 363 -12.50 9.30 -12.94
CA ALA A 363 -12.41 8.98 -11.52
C ALA A 363 -11.01 8.47 -11.16
N LEU A 364 -10.60 8.65 -9.91
CA LEU A 364 -9.38 8.04 -9.37
C LEU A 364 -9.73 6.63 -8.88
N LEU A 365 -9.52 5.60 -9.70
CA LEU A 365 -9.86 4.21 -9.33
C LEU A 365 -8.67 3.56 -8.63
N PHE A 366 -8.85 3.20 -7.35
CA PHE A 366 -7.76 2.61 -6.54
C PHE A 366 -7.72 1.08 -6.62
N ASP A 367 -8.85 0.42 -6.34
CA ASP A 367 -8.97 -1.03 -6.39
C ASP A 367 -10.41 -1.48 -6.67
N ASP A 368 -10.59 -2.78 -6.89
CA ASP A 368 -11.88 -3.39 -7.20
C ASP A 368 -12.91 -3.34 -6.06
N THR A 369 -12.48 -3.00 -4.84
CA THR A 369 -13.30 -2.93 -3.62
C THR A 369 -13.58 -1.50 -3.16
N SER A 370 -13.05 -0.50 -3.87
CA SER A 370 -13.09 0.90 -3.46
C SER A 370 -14.53 1.45 -3.54
N PRO A 371 -14.99 2.21 -2.52
CA PRO A 371 -16.30 2.85 -2.53
C PRO A 371 -16.59 3.69 -3.78
N ILE A 372 -15.54 4.27 -4.41
CA ILE A 372 -15.69 5.07 -5.62
C ILE A 372 -16.27 4.27 -6.79
N LYS A 373 -15.92 2.98 -6.93
CA LYS A 373 -16.42 2.13 -8.01
C LYS A 373 -17.92 1.89 -7.87
N ASN A 374 -18.37 1.60 -6.65
CA ASN A 374 -19.79 1.47 -6.33
C ASN A 374 -20.55 2.79 -6.59
N SER A 375 -19.93 3.94 -6.28
CA SER A 375 -20.52 5.26 -6.51
C SER A 375 -20.71 5.54 -8.01
N ILE A 376 -19.77 5.12 -8.85
CA ILE A 376 -19.83 5.22 -10.30
C ILE A 376 -20.93 4.32 -10.87
N GLU A 377 -21.07 3.11 -10.36
CA GLU A 377 -22.16 2.20 -10.74
C GLU A 377 -23.53 2.76 -10.37
N MET A 378 -23.66 3.44 -9.22
CA MET A 378 -24.89 4.11 -8.82
C MET A 378 -25.19 5.30 -9.74
N LEU A 379 -24.20 6.16 -10.03
CA LEU A 379 -24.37 7.28 -10.95
C LEU A 379 -24.77 6.81 -12.36
N SER A 380 -24.15 5.74 -12.85
CA SER A 380 -24.40 5.18 -14.19
C SER A 380 -25.80 4.55 -14.34
N LYS A 381 -26.53 4.31 -13.24
CA LYS A 381 -27.95 3.88 -13.29
C LYS A 381 -28.89 5.05 -13.59
N GLU A 382 -28.49 6.28 -13.28
CA GLU A 382 -29.32 7.48 -13.42
C GLU A 382 -28.85 8.42 -14.54
N VAL A 383 -27.59 8.34 -14.91
CA VAL A 383 -26.92 9.19 -15.91
C VAL A 383 -26.31 8.33 -17.02
N ASP A 384 -26.44 8.78 -18.27
CA ASP A 384 -25.92 8.07 -19.45
C ASP A 384 -24.41 8.31 -19.63
N ILE A 385 -23.60 7.44 -19.01
CA ILE A 385 -22.14 7.46 -19.08
C ILE A 385 -21.66 6.50 -20.18
N GLU A 386 -20.98 7.02 -21.20
CA GLU A 386 -20.43 6.20 -22.32
C GLU A 386 -19.07 5.59 -21.99
N ARG A 387 -18.23 6.33 -21.27
CA ARG A 387 -16.89 5.89 -20.88
C ARG A 387 -16.53 6.36 -19.48
N VAL A 388 -15.82 5.50 -18.76
CA VAL A 388 -15.17 5.82 -17.49
C VAL A 388 -13.66 5.77 -17.69
N GLU A 389 -12.98 6.86 -17.41
CA GLU A 389 -11.53 6.99 -17.48
C GLU A 389 -10.94 6.91 -16.08
N ASP A 390 -9.98 6.02 -15.90
CA ASP A 390 -9.17 5.90 -14.69
C ASP A 390 -8.04 6.92 -14.75
N ILE A 391 -8.01 7.83 -13.79
CA ILE A 391 -7.08 8.95 -13.76
C ILE A 391 -6.20 8.82 -12.51
N GLY A 392 -4.88 8.84 -12.68
CA GLY A 392 -3.95 8.56 -11.57
C GLY A 392 -3.86 9.65 -10.50
N THR A 393 -4.16 10.92 -10.82
CA THR A 393 -4.08 12.03 -9.85
C THR A 393 -5.20 13.06 -10.05
N LEU A 394 -5.50 13.84 -9.00
CA LEU A 394 -6.49 14.91 -9.07
C LEU A 394 -6.07 16.03 -10.02
N GLU A 395 -4.79 16.38 -10.08
CA GLU A 395 -4.27 17.38 -11.01
C GLU A 395 -4.52 16.96 -12.46
N SER A 396 -4.25 15.69 -12.80
CA SER A 396 -4.53 15.15 -14.12
C SER A 396 -6.04 15.12 -14.40
N ALA A 397 -6.85 14.77 -13.39
CA ALA A 397 -8.30 14.72 -13.53
C ALA A 397 -8.88 16.10 -13.84
N PHE A 398 -8.47 17.13 -13.08
CA PHE A 398 -8.91 18.50 -13.32
C PHE A 398 -8.31 19.11 -14.59
N ALA A 399 -7.09 18.75 -14.98
CA ALA A 399 -6.52 19.13 -16.27
C ALA A 399 -7.35 18.58 -17.43
N GLN A 400 -7.75 17.31 -17.36
CA GLN A 400 -8.61 16.67 -18.36
C GLN A 400 -10.02 17.26 -18.38
N LEU A 401 -10.57 17.61 -17.20
CA LEU A 401 -11.85 18.31 -17.09
C LEU A 401 -11.80 19.70 -17.74
N ARG A 402 -10.74 20.49 -17.52
CA ARG A 402 -10.50 21.78 -18.19
C ARG A 402 -10.29 21.63 -19.69
N ALA A 403 -9.52 20.62 -20.10
CA ALA A 403 -9.29 20.29 -21.51
C ALA A 403 -10.57 19.83 -22.23
N GLN A 404 -11.60 19.40 -21.47
CA GLN A 404 -12.83 18.78 -21.94
C GLN A 404 -12.60 17.38 -22.56
N SER A 405 -11.52 16.71 -22.16
CA SER A 405 -11.31 15.29 -22.45
C SER A 405 -12.32 14.43 -21.67
N VAL A 406 -12.72 14.92 -20.49
CA VAL A 406 -13.72 14.34 -19.62
C VAL A 406 -14.81 15.38 -19.31
N ASP A 407 -16.09 14.98 -19.25
CA ASP A 407 -17.21 15.89 -18.99
C ASP A 407 -17.52 16.08 -17.50
N VAL A 408 -17.37 15.00 -16.73
CA VAL A 408 -17.70 14.92 -15.30
C VAL A 408 -16.60 14.17 -14.56
N LEU A 409 -16.25 14.59 -13.35
CA LEU A 409 -15.37 13.86 -12.45
C LEU A 409 -16.16 13.30 -11.27
N MET A 410 -15.93 12.05 -10.88
CA MET A 410 -16.40 11.53 -9.60
C MET A 410 -15.27 11.70 -8.57
N VAL A 411 -15.52 12.49 -7.54
CA VAL A 411 -14.52 12.81 -6.50
C VAL A 411 -15.14 12.73 -5.11
N GLU A 412 -14.33 12.39 -4.11
CA GLU A 412 -14.75 12.45 -2.72
C GLU A 412 -14.72 13.91 -2.25
N ARG A 413 -15.77 14.38 -1.56
CA ARG A 413 -15.98 15.80 -1.22
C ARG A 413 -14.84 16.37 -0.37
N ARG A 414 -14.40 15.68 0.67
CA ARG A 414 -13.34 16.20 1.57
C ARG A 414 -11.98 16.18 0.91
N VAL A 415 -11.70 15.18 0.07
CA VAL A 415 -10.52 15.17 -0.80
C VAL A 415 -10.56 16.36 -1.77
N LEU A 416 -11.73 16.67 -2.35
CA LEU A 416 -11.91 17.84 -3.20
C LEU A 416 -11.66 19.15 -2.44
N GLU A 417 -12.28 19.32 -1.27
CA GLU A 417 -12.13 20.50 -0.43
C GLU A 417 -10.67 20.70 0.01
N TRP A 418 -10.02 19.63 0.46
CA TRP A 418 -8.59 19.65 0.79
C TRP A 418 -7.74 20.02 -0.43
N PHE A 419 -8.01 19.42 -1.59
CA PHE A 419 -7.26 19.68 -2.82
C PHE A 419 -7.41 21.13 -3.25
N ILE A 420 -8.62 21.69 -3.24
CA ILE A 420 -8.85 23.11 -3.60
C ILE A 420 -8.17 24.04 -2.59
N THR A 421 -8.33 23.76 -1.29
CA THR A 421 -7.78 24.58 -0.22
C THR A 421 -6.26 24.64 -0.25
N ASN A 422 -5.60 23.51 -0.55
CA ASN A 422 -4.15 23.39 -0.39
C ASN A 422 -3.35 23.43 -1.70
N THR A 423 -3.98 23.33 -2.88
CA THR A 423 -3.26 23.31 -4.17
C THR A 423 -3.56 24.48 -5.09
N ARG A 424 -4.67 25.20 -4.88
CA ARG A 424 -5.20 26.26 -5.79
C ARG A 424 -5.20 25.88 -7.27
N PHE A 425 -5.20 24.57 -7.58
CA PHE A 425 -5.15 24.09 -8.95
C PHE A 425 -6.44 24.44 -9.67
N ILE A 426 -7.56 24.40 -8.96
CA ILE A 426 -8.91 24.74 -9.40
C ILE A 426 -9.67 25.40 -8.24
N GLU A 427 -10.53 26.36 -8.54
CA GLU A 427 -11.38 27.00 -7.54
C GLU A 427 -12.75 26.32 -7.44
N MET A 428 -13.38 26.40 -6.25
CA MET A 428 -14.78 25.97 -6.09
C MET A 428 -15.73 26.76 -7.01
N SER A 429 -15.42 28.01 -7.33
CA SER A 429 -16.19 28.88 -8.24
C SER A 429 -16.24 28.34 -9.68
N GLU A 430 -15.18 27.66 -10.14
CA GLU A 430 -15.08 27.04 -11.45
C GLU A 430 -15.91 25.76 -11.56
N LEU A 431 -16.35 25.22 -10.43
CA LEU A 431 -16.94 23.90 -10.31
C LEU A 431 -18.44 23.97 -10.00
N ARG A 432 -19.17 23.04 -10.59
CA ARG A 432 -20.54 22.71 -10.23
C ARG A 432 -20.55 21.32 -9.65
N LEU A 433 -20.87 21.24 -8.36
CA LEU A 433 -21.14 20.00 -7.65
C LEU A 433 -22.58 19.57 -7.95
N HIS A 434 -22.77 18.33 -8.33
CA HIS A 434 -24.09 17.76 -8.61
C HIS A 434 -24.59 16.98 -7.40
N ASP A 435 -24.89 17.70 -6.32
CA ASP A 435 -25.26 17.14 -5.01
C ASP A 435 -26.49 16.22 -5.03
N ASP A 436 -27.37 16.38 -6.03
CA ASP A 436 -28.53 15.50 -6.25
C ASP A 436 -28.13 14.05 -6.54
N TYR A 437 -26.89 13.82 -6.96
CA TYR A 437 -26.33 12.51 -7.31
C TYR A 437 -25.23 12.06 -6.34
N ARG A 438 -25.13 12.69 -5.17
CA ARG A 438 -24.12 12.30 -4.17
C ARG A 438 -24.38 10.88 -3.67
N VAL A 439 -23.29 10.17 -3.36
CA VAL A 439 -23.36 8.84 -2.75
C VAL A 439 -22.52 8.81 -1.48
N GLU A 440 -23.18 8.48 -0.37
CA GLU A 440 -22.56 8.41 0.96
C GLU A 440 -22.24 6.96 1.32
N TYR A 441 -21.01 6.71 1.76
CA TYR A 441 -20.57 5.41 2.27
C TYR A 441 -20.08 5.55 3.72
N PRO A 442 -20.74 4.93 4.70
CA PRO A 442 -20.24 4.89 6.07
C PRO A 442 -18.99 4.01 6.17
N ILE A 443 -17.98 4.50 6.88
CA ILE A 443 -16.73 3.80 7.16
C ILE A 443 -16.74 3.27 8.59
N TYR A 444 -16.31 2.01 8.74
CA TYR A 444 -16.28 1.30 10.00
C TYR A 444 -14.88 0.80 10.33
N VAL A 445 -14.72 0.35 11.58
CA VAL A 445 -13.52 -0.32 12.09
C VAL A 445 -13.89 -1.72 12.51
N ASP A 446 -13.20 -2.72 11.95
CA ASP A 446 -13.33 -4.12 12.36
C ASP A 446 -12.37 -4.41 13.51
N PHE A 447 -12.90 -4.90 14.63
CA PHE A 447 -12.12 -5.30 15.80
C PHE A 447 -12.10 -6.80 15.98
N LYS A 448 -10.98 -7.32 16.48
CA LYS A 448 -10.84 -8.73 16.84
C LYS A 448 -11.63 -9.13 18.10
N SER A 449 -12.13 -8.16 18.86
CA SER A 449 -12.79 -8.35 20.15
C SER A 449 -14.03 -7.48 20.24
N GLU A 450 -15.13 -8.11 20.65
CA GLU A 450 -16.42 -7.47 20.92
C GLU A 450 -16.29 -6.29 21.90
N GLU A 451 -15.55 -6.51 22.99
CA GLU A 451 -15.29 -5.52 24.03
C GLU A 451 -14.53 -4.29 23.48
N LEU A 452 -13.48 -4.50 22.68
CA LEU A 452 -12.75 -3.38 22.07
C LEU A 452 -13.65 -2.55 21.15
N ARG A 453 -14.53 -3.22 20.41
CA ARG A 453 -15.53 -2.59 19.54
C ARG A 453 -16.53 -1.75 20.34
N ASP A 454 -17.08 -2.29 21.43
CA ASP A 454 -18.06 -1.55 22.26
C ASP A 454 -17.42 -0.33 22.94
N ARG A 455 -16.21 -0.51 23.47
CA ARG A 455 -15.42 0.58 24.07
C ARG A 455 -15.06 1.65 23.05
N PHE A 456 -14.74 1.26 21.82
CA PHE A 456 -14.47 2.18 20.73
C PHE A 456 -15.74 2.94 20.29
N ASN A 457 -16.89 2.26 20.19
CA ASN A 457 -18.16 2.91 19.85
C ASN A 457 -18.52 4.01 20.87
N ALA A 458 -18.37 3.73 22.17
CA ALA A 458 -18.57 4.71 23.22
C ALA A 458 -17.59 5.91 23.09
N ALA A 459 -16.32 5.65 22.79
CA ALA A 459 -15.31 6.69 22.60
C ALA A 459 -15.60 7.58 21.38
N VAL A 460 -16.01 6.99 20.25
CA VAL A 460 -16.40 7.73 19.04
C VAL A 460 -17.69 8.53 19.27
N ALA A 461 -18.66 7.97 20.00
CA ALA A 461 -19.87 8.70 20.37
C ALA A 461 -19.55 9.93 21.24
N ASN A 462 -18.64 9.79 22.20
CA ASN A 462 -18.13 10.91 22.99
C ASN A 462 -17.43 11.96 22.10
N LEU A 463 -16.56 11.51 21.19
CA LEU A 463 -15.85 12.40 20.25
C LEU A 463 -16.80 13.20 19.34
N LYS A 464 -17.96 12.65 18.99
CA LYS A 464 -18.99 13.33 18.20
C LYS A 464 -19.79 14.36 19.01
N GLN A 465 -19.84 14.25 20.34
CA GLN A 465 -20.64 15.12 21.21
C GLN A 465 -19.86 16.28 21.82
N VAL A 466 -18.54 16.14 21.98
CA VAL A 466 -17.67 17.15 22.61
C VAL A 466 -17.46 18.36 21.68
N ASP A 467 -17.64 19.57 22.23
CA ASP A 467 -17.21 20.83 21.57
C ASP A 467 -15.71 20.71 21.26
N ASN A 468 -15.28 20.99 20.02
CA ASN A 468 -13.91 20.71 19.52
C ASN A 468 -13.57 19.21 19.34
N GLY A 469 -14.58 18.35 19.18
CA GLY A 469 -14.44 16.92 18.90
C GLY A 469 -14.19 16.60 17.42
N LEU A 470 -14.95 15.65 16.87
CA LEU A 470 -14.73 15.11 15.52
C LEU A 470 -14.75 16.17 14.41
N SER A 471 -15.65 17.15 14.46
CA SER A 471 -15.78 18.18 13.43
C SER A 471 -14.56 19.08 13.32
N GLN A 472 -13.95 19.47 14.44
CA GLN A 472 -12.75 20.30 14.42
C GLN A 472 -11.54 19.53 13.89
N ILE A 473 -11.43 18.23 14.22
CA ILE A 473 -10.38 17.36 13.66
C ILE A 473 -10.51 17.33 12.13
N ILE A 474 -11.72 17.11 11.61
CA ILE A 474 -11.99 17.10 10.17
C ILE A 474 -11.60 18.44 9.54
N GLU A 475 -12.07 19.57 10.07
CA GLU A 475 -11.80 20.90 9.52
C GLU A 475 -10.30 21.23 9.51
N THR A 476 -9.60 20.93 10.62
CA THR A 476 -8.15 21.15 10.74
C THR A 476 -7.38 20.38 9.67
N HIS A 477 -7.77 19.13 9.41
CA HIS A 477 -7.12 18.29 8.41
C HIS A 477 -7.47 18.70 6.96
N ILE A 478 -8.65 19.27 6.70
CA ILE A 478 -9.00 19.82 5.39
C ILE A 478 -8.20 21.10 5.11
N GLN A 479 -7.99 21.94 6.12
CA GLN A 479 -7.31 23.23 6.00
C GLN A 479 -5.77 23.15 6.01
N SER A 480 -5.18 21.99 6.28
CA SER A 480 -3.72 21.86 6.46
C SER A 480 -3.12 20.83 5.50
N ASP A 481 -2.01 21.18 4.84
CA ASP A 481 -1.16 20.22 4.14
C ASP A 481 0.06 19.82 4.98
N LEU A 482 0.02 18.60 5.52
CA LEU A 482 1.10 18.06 6.34
C LEU A 482 2.27 17.49 5.50
N SER A 483 2.16 17.44 4.17
CA SER A 483 3.18 16.86 3.28
C SER A 483 4.56 17.45 3.50
N GLN A 484 4.64 18.78 3.65
CA GLN A 484 5.92 19.46 3.90
C GLN A 484 6.51 19.04 5.26
N VAL A 485 5.69 19.00 6.33
CA VAL A 485 6.15 18.63 7.69
C VAL A 485 6.71 17.20 7.69
N LEU A 486 6.05 16.30 6.95
CA LEU A 486 6.52 14.93 6.74
C LEU A 486 7.83 14.89 5.94
N LYS A 487 8.00 15.76 4.93
CA LYS A 487 9.26 15.94 4.19
C LYS A 487 10.37 16.40 5.15
N LYS A 488 10.14 17.42 5.98
CA LYS A 488 11.11 17.91 6.99
C LYS A 488 11.57 16.79 7.93
N ALA A 489 10.61 16.06 8.51
CA ALA A 489 10.88 14.95 9.41
C ALA A 489 11.71 13.85 8.73
N SER A 490 11.40 13.52 7.46
CA SER A 490 12.15 12.54 6.67
C SER A 490 13.61 12.96 6.47
N ILE A 491 13.84 14.22 6.10
CA ILE A 491 15.18 14.75 5.84
C ILE A 491 16.02 14.80 7.12
N ILE A 492 15.44 15.29 8.22
CA ILE A 492 16.13 15.31 9.51
C ILE A 492 16.50 13.88 9.94
N ALA A 493 15.60 12.90 9.77
CA ALA A 493 15.88 11.51 10.12
C ALA A 493 16.99 10.89 9.26
N GLN A 494 17.00 11.15 7.95
CA GLN A 494 18.06 10.70 7.04
C GLN A 494 19.42 11.31 7.42
N ILE A 495 19.49 12.61 7.70
CA ILE A 495 20.72 13.28 8.11
C ILE A 495 21.18 12.78 9.47
N SER A 496 20.25 12.65 10.42
CA SER A 496 20.51 12.15 11.76
C SER A 496 21.08 10.73 11.76
N ALA A 497 20.78 9.91 10.74
CA ALA A 497 21.37 8.57 10.58
C ALA A 497 22.91 8.61 10.58
N TYR A 498 23.53 9.62 9.94
CA TYR A 498 24.99 9.81 9.98
C TYR A 498 25.50 10.02 11.40
N PHE A 499 24.87 10.91 12.16
CA PHE A 499 25.27 11.21 13.53
C PHE A 499 25.07 10.00 14.46
N ILE A 500 23.99 9.26 14.25
CA ILE A 500 23.66 8.04 14.99
C ILE A 500 24.71 6.94 14.75
N VAL A 501 25.09 6.69 13.49
CA VAL A 501 26.09 5.65 13.12
C VAL A 501 27.50 6.02 13.60
N ASN A 502 27.85 7.30 13.56
CA ASN A 502 29.18 7.78 13.95
C ASN A 502 29.30 8.11 15.44
N ASP A 503 28.33 7.70 16.27
CA ASP A 503 28.30 7.90 17.73
C ASP A 503 28.27 9.38 18.17
N ARG A 504 27.87 10.29 17.27
CA ARG A 504 27.78 11.76 17.47
C ARG A 504 26.36 12.20 17.84
N PHE A 505 25.74 11.52 18.79
CA PHE A 505 24.34 11.78 19.21
C PHE A 505 24.11 13.14 19.86
N ASP A 506 25.12 13.74 20.49
CA ASP A 506 24.96 15.01 21.20
C ASP A 506 24.86 16.19 20.20
N ASP A 507 25.46 16.04 19.03
CA ASP A 507 25.39 16.97 17.90
C ASP A 507 23.97 17.07 17.29
N LEU A 508 23.07 16.13 17.61
CA LEU A 508 21.68 16.18 17.14
C LEU A 508 20.94 17.41 17.68
N SER A 509 21.30 17.90 18.86
CA SER A 509 20.69 19.13 19.41
C SER A 509 21.01 20.36 18.57
N GLU A 510 22.28 20.55 18.23
CA GLU A 510 22.73 21.60 17.31
C GLU A 510 22.13 21.41 15.90
N LEU A 511 22.02 20.16 15.43
CA LEU A 511 21.37 19.86 14.15
C LEU A 511 19.90 20.35 14.14
N PHE A 512 19.15 20.10 15.20
CA PHE A 512 17.75 20.51 15.32
C PHE A 512 17.59 22.03 15.40
N GLU A 513 18.54 22.75 15.98
CA GLU A 513 18.58 24.21 15.95
C GLU A 513 18.83 24.74 14.54
N VAL A 514 19.80 24.17 13.81
CA VAL A 514 20.08 24.56 12.41
C VAL A 514 18.85 24.37 11.53
N PHE A 515 18.08 23.30 11.75
CA PHE A 515 16.82 23.02 11.05
C PHE A 515 15.61 23.85 11.49
N ASP A 516 15.74 24.76 12.47
CA ASP A 516 14.64 25.54 13.03
C ASP A 516 13.45 24.61 13.38
N THR A 517 13.73 23.58 14.16
CA THR A 517 12.74 22.53 14.43
C THR A 517 11.62 22.98 15.35
N ASP A 518 11.79 24.06 16.11
CA ASP A 518 10.80 24.67 17.00
C ASP A 518 9.61 25.29 16.26
N SER A 519 9.78 25.67 14.99
CA SER A 519 8.67 26.12 14.14
C SER A 519 7.75 24.98 13.68
N SER A 520 8.22 23.73 13.66
CA SER A 520 7.47 22.59 13.09
C SER A 520 7.16 21.47 14.09
N PHE A 521 8.00 21.28 15.11
CA PHE A 521 7.93 20.13 16.01
C PHE A 521 7.95 20.56 17.47
N GLN A 522 7.18 19.83 18.28
CA GLN A 522 7.09 20.04 19.73
C GLN A 522 8.04 19.10 20.48
N VAL A 523 8.14 17.85 20.00
CA VAL A 523 9.01 16.82 20.59
C VAL A 523 9.62 16.01 19.45
N ILE A 524 10.92 15.72 19.55
CA ILE A 524 11.59 14.74 18.69
C ILE A 524 12.13 13.64 19.60
N THR A 525 11.87 12.38 19.28
CA THR A 525 12.48 11.25 19.97
C THR A 525 13.29 10.42 18.99
N ALA A 526 14.48 9.97 19.37
CA ALA A 526 15.29 9.08 18.54
C ALA A 526 15.61 7.81 19.31
N GLN A 527 15.57 6.70 18.59
CA GLN A 527 15.96 5.38 19.04
C GLN A 527 17.04 4.87 18.09
N ALA A 528 18.21 4.47 18.60
CA ALA A 528 19.20 3.78 17.79
C ALA A 528 18.77 2.31 17.59
N ASP A 529 19.03 1.74 16.40
CA ASP A 529 18.84 0.30 16.15
C ASP A 529 20.04 -0.54 16.67
N ASN A 530 21.06 0.13 17.22
CA ASN A 530 22.07 -0.56 18.00
C ASN A 530 21.50 -0.88 19.39
N ASN A 531 21.70 -2.12 19.87
CA ASN A 531 21.27 -2.63 21.18
C ASN A 531 21.84 -1.87 22.41
N ASN A 532 22.40 -0.68 22.21
CA ASN A 532 23.26 0.02 23.15
C ASN A 532 22.77 1.42 23.57
N ARG A 533 21.65 1.95 23.05
CA ARG A 533 21.14 3.28 23.47
C ARG A 533 19.62 3.30 23.65
N PRO A 534 19.10 3.85 24.77
CA PRO A 534 17.66 4.02 24.98
C PRO A 534 17.08 5.08 24.03
N ILE A 535 15.75 5.12 23.93
CA ILE A 535 15.03 6.22 23.29
C ILE A 535 15.39 7.53 24.00
N LYS A 536 16.06 8.46 23.30
CA LYS A 536 16.34 9.83 23.79
C LYS A 536 15.25 10.75 23.25
N ALA A 537 14.71 11.60 24.12
CA ALA A 537 13.67 12.57 23.78
C ALA A 537 14.22 13.99 23.93
N TRP A 538 14.01 14.83 22.92
CA TRP A 538 14.29 16.26 22.92
C TRP A 538 12.97 17.01 22.90
N TYR A 539 12.79 17.88 23.88
CA TYR A 539 11.67 18.81 23.96
C TYR A 539 12.12 20.12 23.35
N ILE A 540 11.40 20.59 22.35
CA ILE A 540 11.82 21.72 21.52
C ILE A 540 11.00 22.95 21.91
N GLY A 541 11.67 24.10 22.11
CA GLY A 541 11.06 25.37 22.51
C GLY A 541 10.93 25.62 24.02
N ASN A 542 10.30 26.75 24.40
CA ASN A 542 10.17 27.28 25.77
C ASN A 542 9.08 26.60 26.62
N LEU A 543 8.76 25.34 26.37
CA LEU A 543 7.57 24.68 26.94
C LEU A 543 7.92 23.74 28.10
N VAL A 544 8.77 24.23 29.01
CA VAL A 544 8.97 23.68 30.36
C VAL A 544 7.97 24.41 31.26
N ASP A 545 7.00 23.69 31.84
CA ASP A 545 6.28 24.27 32.99
C ASP A 545 7.25 24.40 34.17
N ASP A 546 6.97 25.28 35.12
CA ASP A 546 7.83 25.56 36.28
C ASP A 546 8.12 24.33 37.18
N PHE A 547 7.59 23.13 36.85
CA PHE A 547 7.69 21.89 37.60
C PHE A 547 8.36 20.72 36.85
N GLY A 548 8.79 20.91 35.59
CA GLY A 548 9.60 19.93 34.86
C GLY A 548 8.84 18.66 34.46
N GLU A 549 7.51 18.71 34.29
CA GLU A 549 6.75 17.57 33.78
C GLU A 549 6.83 17.47 32.25
N LYS A 550 7.23 16.30 31.75
CA LYS A 550 7.20 15.96 30.32
C LYS A 550 5.76 16.12 29.81
N ARG A 551 5.52 17.03 28.85
CA ARG A 551 4.20 17.23 28.25
C ARG A 551 3.60 15.92 27.75
N ASN A 552 2.29 15.78 27.95
CA ASN A 552 1.49 14.71 27.37
C ASN A 552 1.58 14.75 25.83
N THR A 553 2.25 13.78 25.21
CA THR A 553 2.38 13.69 23.75
C THR A 553 1.15 13.05 23.09
N SER A 554 0.15 12.60 23.87
CA SER A 554 -1.03 11.90 23.33
C SER A 554 -1.95 12.75 22.46
N HIS A 555 -1.80 14.07 22.52
CA HIS A 555 -2.58 15.04 21.74
C HIS A 555 -1.85 15.56 20.50
N PHE A 556 -0.59 15.18 20.28
CA PHE A 556 0.16 15.57 19.09
C PHE A 556 0.07 14.48 18.03
N ALA A 557 -0.06 14.88 16.77
CA ALA A 557 0.23 13.99 15.65
C ALA A 557 1.71 13.62 15.69
N SER A 558 2.05 12.41 15.22
CA SER A 558 3.43 11.98 15.24
C SER A 558 3.79 11.19 13.98
N VAL A 559 5.04 11.30 13.55
CA VAL A 559 5.57 10.49 12.45
C VAL A 559 6.86 9.83 12.87
N THR A 560 6.94 8.51 12.74
CA THR A 560 8.17 7.75 12.93
C THR A 560 8.86 7.50 11.58
N LYS A 561 10.10 7.94 11.44
CA LYS A 561 10.94 7.74 10.26
C LYS A 561 12.13 6.85 10.62
N VAL A 562 12.42 5.88 9.77
CA VAL A 562 13.59 5.01 9.93
C VAL A 562 14.83 5.77 9.47
N ALA A 563 15.82 5.89 10.36
CA ALA A 563 17.12 6.47 10.07
C ALA A 563 17.99 5.40 9.38
N SER A 564 18.01 5.40 8.05
CA SER A 564 18.78 4.44 7.26
C SER A 564 20.09 5.07 6.76
N TYR A 565 21.22 4.43 7.03
CA TYR A 565 22.54 4.91 6.61
C TYR A 565 23.10 4.04 5.49
N ARG A 566 23.51 4.65 4.38
CA ARG A 566 24.05 3.93 3.22
C ARG A 566 25.57 3.81 3.35
N THR A 567 26.07 2.59 3.43
CA THR A 567 27.50 2.27 3.40
C THR A 567 27.90 1.66 2.06
N LYS A 568 29.21 1.49 1.80
CA LYS A 568 29.71 0.78 0.61
C LYS A 568 29.24 -0.68 0.53
N GLY A 569 28.73 -1.26 1.64
CA GLY A 569 28.23 -2.64 1.73
C GLY A 569 26.70 -2.77 1.75
N GLY A 570 25.95 -1.67 1.55
CA GLY A 570 24.48 -1.67 1.57
C GLY A 570 23.89 -0.67 2.56
N ILE A 571 22.56 -0.70 2.70
CA ILE A 571 21.80 0.15 3.63
C ILE A 571 21.76 -0.55 5.00
N THR A 572 22.27 0.12 6.02
CA THR A 572 22.17 -0.32 7.42
C THR A 572 21.11 0.51 8.15
N ASN A 573 20.15 -0.16 8.79
CA ASN A 573 19.22 0.52 9.69
C ASN A 573 20.01 1.05 10.90
N SER A 574 19.93 2.35 11.14
CA SER A 574 20.68 3.03 12.20
C SER A 574 19.79 3.35 13.39
N GLY A 575 18.46 3.33 13.21
CA GLY A 575 17.51 3.70 14.23
C GLY A 575 16.17 4.16 13.67
N SER A 576 15.32 4.69 14.55
CA SER A 576 14.10 5.38 14.19
C SER A 576 14.02 6.72 14.93
N MET A 577 13.33 7.68 14.34
CA MET A 577 13.04 8.97 14.95
C MET A 577 11.56 9.27 14.84
N THR A 578 10.93 9.64 15.95
CA THR A 578 9.54 10.06 16.01
C THR A 578 9.46 11.56 16.23
N PHE A 579 8.75 12.25 15.35
CA PHE A 579 8.54 13.69 15.37
C PHE A 579 7.10 13.97 15.76
N TYR A 580 6.88 14.72 16.85
CA TYR A 580 5.55 15.10 17.34
C TYR A 580 5.27 16.55 16.98
N PHE A 581 4.10 16.83 16.42
CA PHE A 581 3.70 18.17 15.98
C PHE A 581 2.20 18.41 16.20
N ASP A 582 1.81 19.68 16.37
CA ASP A 582 0.40 20.09 16.50
C ASP A 582 -0.12 20.48 15.11
N THR A 583 -1.07 19.72 14.58
CA THR A 583 -1.68 19.97 13.26
C THR A 583 -2.27 21.37 13.14
N ARG A 584 -2.77 21.95 14.24
CA ARG A 584 -3.36 23.30 14.25
C ARG A 584 -2.32 24.41 14.12
N SER A 585 -1.08 24.14 14.52
CA SER A 585 0.03 25.09 14.40
C SER A 585 0.65 25.13 13.00
N GLN A 586 0.34 24.15 12.16
CA GLN A 586 0.97 23.93 10.85
C GLN A 586 0.16 24.54 9.69
N GLN A 587 -0.67 25.55 9.94
CA GLN A 587 -1.40 26.28 8.89
C GLN A 587 -0.49 27.02 7.89
N ARG A 588 0.83 27.07 8.11
CA ARG A 588 1.79 27.64 7.18
C ARG A 588 2.42 26.53 6.34
N ASN A 589 2.18 26.53 5.03
CA ASN A 589 2.77 25.60 4.07
C ASN A 589 4.29 25.78 3.85
N HIS A 590 4.96 26.67 4.59
CA HIS A 590 6.40 26.89 4.46
C HIS A 590 7.19 26.05 5.47
N ILE A 591 8.20 25.37 4.95
CA ILE A 591 9.22 24.72 5.77
C ILE A 591 10.59 25.14 5.32
N TYR A 592 11.34 25.65 6.29
CA TYR A 592 12.73 26.01 6.11
C TYR A 592 13.64 24.78 5.99
N PHE A 593 14.44 24.74 4.92
CA PHE A 593 15.57 23.82 4.75
C PHE A 593 16.88 24.63 4.77
N PRO A 594 17.82 24.36 5.70
CA PRO A 594 19.04 25.14 5.85
C PRO A 594 20.01 24.93 4.68
N ASP A 595 20.79 25.97 4.35
CA ASP A 595 21.88 25.87 3.36
C ASP A 595 23.01 24.96 3.84
N ILE A 596 23.66 24.27 2.90
CA ILE A 596 24.74 23.32 3.18
C ILE A 596 25.90 23.97 3.97
N GLU A 597 26.16 25.26 3.77
CA GLU A 597 27.19 26.00 4.50
C GLU A 597 26.88 26.18 6.00
N GLN A 598 25.62 26.07 6.42
CA GLN A 598 25.26 26.17 7.83
C GLN A 598 25.67 24.93 8.65
N PHE A 599 25.98 23.82 7.98
CA PHE A 599 26.45 22.59 8.61
C PHE A 599 27.98 22.55 8.78
N ASN A 600 28.69 23.67 8.57
CA ASN A 600 30.14 23.75 8.67
C ASN A 600 30.69 23.36 10.06
N SER A 601 29.93 23.57 11.13
CA SER A 601 30.31 23.16 12.50
C SER A 601 30.44 21.64 12.67
N PHE A 602 29.72 20.85 11.87
CA PHE A 602 29.74 19.38 11.95
C PHE A 602 30.93 18.73 11.21
N GLY A 603 31.72 19.51 10.47
CA GLY A 603 32.89 19.05 9.73
C GLY A 603 32.60 18.48 8.34
N GLU A 604 33.63 18.46 7.48
CA GLU A 604 33.54 18.10 6.05
C GLU A 604 32.87 16.74 5.75
N PRO A 605 33.11 15.66 6.51
CA PRO A 605 32.46 14.38 6.24
C PRO A 605 30.93 14.43 6.43
N ALA A 606 30.46 15.13 7.47
CA ALA A 606 29.03 15.30 7.74
C ALA A 606 28.38 16.19 6.68
N LYS A 607 29.04 17.30 6.32
CA LYS A 607 28.60 18.22 5.26
C LYS A 607 28.42 17.51 3.92
N ARG A 608 29.37 16.65 3.53
CA ARG A 608 29.26 15.85 2.29
C ARG A 608 28.06 14.92 2.31
N TYR A 609 27.82 14.24 3.44
CA TYR A 609 26.67 13.35 3.58
C TYR A 609 25.35 14.11 3.50
N ILE A 610 25.25 15.27 4.15
CA ILE A 610 24.06 16.14 4.08
C ILE A 610 23.81 16.60 2.65
N ALA A 611 24.85 16.99 1.91
CA ALA A 611 24.74 17.35 0.50
C ALA A 611 24.22 16.20 -0.37
N GLU A 612 24.67 14.96 -0.11
CA GLU A 612 24.15 13.75 -0.79
C GLU A 612 22.66 13.52 -0.47
N VAL A 613 22.24 13.69 0.78
CA VAL A 613 20.82 13.59 1.18
C VAL A 613 19.99 14.67 0.48
N TYR A 614 20.47 15.91 0.47
CA TYR A 614 19.78 17.02 -0.20
C TYR A 614 19.64 16.78 -1.71
N GLN A 615 20.69 16.28 -2.36
CA GLN A 615 20.64 15.93 -3.77
C GLN A 615 19.66 14.78 -4.04
N ALA A 616 19.66 13.73 -3.20
CA ALA A 616 18.77 12.58 -3.35
C ALA A 616 17.29 12.95 -3.17
N ASN A 617 16.99 14.01 -2.42
CA ASN A 617 15.63 14.49 -2.17
C ASN A 617 15.29 15.76 -2.98
N ASN A 618 16.08 16.09 -4.02
CA ASN A 618 15.89 17.25 -4.90
C ASN A 618 15.83 18.63 -4.18
N LEU A 619 16.42 18.75 -2.99
CA LEU A 619 16.40 19.99 -2.20
C LEU A 619 17.38 21.06 -2.68
N THR A 620 18.37 20.70 -3.52
CA THR A 620 19.40 21.64 -3.99
C THR A 620 18.84 22.81 -4.80
N GLY A 621 17.69 22.61 -5.46
CA GLY A 621 16.96 23.67 -6.16
C GLY A 621 16.04 24.51 -5.26
N GLU A 622 15.64 23.98 -4.10
CA GLU A 622 14.62 24.59 -3.21
C GLU A 622 15.24 25.50 -2.13
N ILE A 623 16.53 25.33 -1.82
CA ILE A 623 17.19 26.06 -0.73
C ILE A 623 17.45 27.53 -1.10
N LEU A 624 16.95 28.43 -0.24
CA LEU A 624 17.30 29.84 -0.25
C LEU A 624 18.56 30.10 0.59
N ASN A 625 19.58 30.68 -0.04
CA ASN A 625 20.79 31.11 0.66
C ASN A 625 20.56 32.44 1.39
N LEU A 626 19.78 32.38 2.48
CA LEU A 626 19.45 33.53 3.32
C LEU A 626 20.55 33.79 4.37
N SER A 627 20.89 35.06 4.53
CA SER A 627 21.73 35.55 5.63
C SER A 627 21.00 35.48 6.96
N GLU A 628 21.74 35.62 8.07
CA GLU A 628 21.16 35.69 9.41
C GLU A 628 20.19 36.88 9.57
N GLU A 629 20.57 38.06 9.08
CA GLU A 629 19.72 39.27 9.09
C GLU A 629 18.42 39.08 8.31
N GLU A 630 18.45 38.42 7.15
CA GLU A 630 17.25 38.12 6.36
C GLU A 630 16.32 37.13 7.07
N ARG A 631 16.88 36.14 7.77
CA ARG A 631 16.09 35.16 8.55
C ARG A 631 15.43 35.79 9.76
N GLU A 632 16.16 36.62 10.50
CA GLU A 632 15.59 37.40 11.60
C GLU A 632 14.51 38.36 11.10
N TRP A 633 14.71 38.98 9.94
CA TRP A 633 13.71 39.85 9.33
C TRP A 633 12.43 39.09 8.97
N LEU A 634 12.54 37.89 8.36
CA LEU A 634 11.39 37.02 8.07
C LEU A 634 10.64 36.61 9.35
N LYS A 635 11.37 36.31 10.43
CA LYS A 635 10.79 35.95 11.73
C LYS A 635 10.01 37.12 12.35
N ASN A 636 10.52 38.33 12.22
CA ASN A 636 9.93 39.54 12.80
C ASN A 636 8.82 40.17 11.93
N ASN A 637 8.84 39.94 10.61
CA ASN A 637 7.92 40.53 9.63
C ASN A 637 7.26 39.43 8.79
N PRO A 638 6.38 38.60 9.39
CA PRO A 638 5.82 37.44 8.72
C PRO A 638 4.78 37.81 7.64
N THR A 639 4.30 39.05 7.59
CA THR A 639 3.23 39.48 6.68
C THR A 639 3.65 40.71 5.89
N VAL A 640 3.43 40.67 4.58
CA VAL A 640 3.82 41.68 3.61
C VAL A 640 2.63 42.02 2.74
N ARG A 641 2.34 43.31 2.55
CA ARG A 641 1.18 43.75 1.77
C ARG A 641 1.57 44.07 0.34
N ILE A 642 0.75 43.63 -0.60
CA ILE A 642 0.93 43.87 -2.03
C ILE A 642 -0.21 44.71 -2.60
N GLY A 643 0.15 45.77 -3.33
CA GLY A 643 -0.75 46.48 -4.22
C GLY A 643 -0.81 45.81 -5.61
N ILE A 644 -2.03 45.64 -6.12
CA ILE A 644 -2.33 44.81 -7.30
C ILE A 644 -3.00 45.61 -8.44
N ASP A 645 -3.16 44.99 -9.61
CA ASP A 645 -4.06 45.47 -10.68
C ASP A 645 -5.30 44.58 -10.77
N PRO A 646 -6.47 45.02 -10.25
CA PRO A 646 -7.62 44.12 -10.04
C PRO A 646 -8.31 43.65 -11.34
N ASN A 647 -7.94 44.15 -12.53
CA ASN A 647 -8.64 43.87 -13.79
C ASN A 647 -7.70 43.37 -14.92
N SER A 648 -6.65 42.62 -14.60
CA SER A 648 -5.59 42.24 -15.55
C SER A 648 -5.42 40.72 -15.76
N LEU A 649 -6.50 39.93 -15.79
CA LEU A 649 -6.42 38.50 -16.13
C LEU A 649 -5.80 38.27 -17.52
N PRO A 650 -4.95 37.23 -17.71
CA PRO A 650 -4.62 36.16 -16.76
C PRO A 650 -3.50 36.50 -15.74
N TYR A 651 -2.96 37.71 -15.73
CA TYR A 651 -1.84 38.06 -14.87
C TYR A 651 -2.27 38.20 -13.41
N GLU A 652 -3.29 39.00 -13.13
CA GLU A 652 -3.82 39.21 -11.79
C GLU A 652 -5.24 39.78 -11.85
N ALA A 653 -6.09 39.40 -10.89
CA ALA A 653 -7.40 40.00 -10.62
C ALA A 653 -7.90 39.60 -9.23
N VAL A 654 -9.02 40.19 -8.82
CA VAL A 654 -9.79 39.73 -7.66
C VAL A 654 -11.04 39.00 -8.15
N SER A 655 -11.24 37.78 -7.67
CA SER A 655 -12.39 36.93 -8.01
C SER A 655 -13.68 37.49 -7.40
N SER A 656 -14.84 36.95 -7.82
CA SER A 656 -16.14 37.35 -7.23
C SER A 656 -16.29 36.98 -5.75
N THR A 657 -15.46 36.09 -5.22
CA THR A 657 -15.42 35.70 -3.80
C THR A 657 -14.47 36.57 -2.98
N GLY A 658 -13.76 37.51 -3.60
CA GLY A 658 -12.75 38.36 -2.96
C GLY A 658 -11.36 37.74 -2.88
N GLU A 659 -11.09 36.68 -3.64
CA GLU A 659 -9.79 36.01 -3.66
C GLU A 659 -8.89 36.62 -4.74
N TYR A 660 -7.61 36.81 -4.43
CA TYR A 660 -6.63 37.25 -5.41
C TYR A 660 -6.19 36.07 -6.29
N ILE A 661 -6.30 36.23 -7.61
CA ILE A 661 -6.14 35.14 -8.58
C ILE A 661 -5.31 35.61 -9.77
N GLY A 662 -4.60 34.70 -10.43
CA GLY A 662 -3.85 34.96 -11.66
C GLY A 662 -2.44 34.36 -11.64
N MET A 663 -1.69 34.56 -12.73
CA MET A 663 -0.31 34.10 -12.82
C MET A 663 0.58 34.70 -11.73
N ILE A 664 0.38 35.99 -11.39
CA ILE A 664 1.19 36.66 -10.37
C ILE A 664 0.86 36.11 -8.98
N ASP A 665 -0.41 35.81 -8.67
CA ASP A 665 -0.78 35.11 -7.42
C ASP A 665 -0.03 33.77 -7.31
N ASP A 666 -0.03 32.96 -8.37
CA ASP A 666 0.71 31.69 -8.39
C ASP A 666 2.23 31.89 -8.16
N TYR A 667 2.82 32.96 -8.70
CA TYR A 667 4.23 33.30 -8.42
C TYR A 667 4.45 33.76 -6.98
N LEU A 668 3.55 34.57 -6.42
CA LEU A 668 3.61 34.98 -5.01
C LEU A 668 3.49 33.78 -4.09
N GLU A 669 2.68 32.79 -4.45
CA GLU A 669 2.57 31.54 -3.72
C GLU A 669 3.89 30.76 -3.73
N LEU A 670 4.55 30.61 -4.89
CA LEU A 670 5.89 30.00 -4.94
C LEU A 670 6.91 30.77 -4.10
N ILE A 671 6.84 32.10 -4.10
CA ILE A 671 7.69 32.95 -3.27
C ILE A 671 7.37 32.73 -1.79
N ALA A 672 6.11 32.69 -1.39
CA ALA A 672 5.66 32.40 -0.03
C ALA A 672 6.10 31.00 0.42
N GLN A 673 5.97 29.99 -0.44
CA GLN A 673 6.42 28.62 -0.19
C GLN A 673 7.94 28.53 0.00
N LYS A 674 8.72 29.32 -0.75
CA LYS A 674 10.20 29.33 -0.61
C LYS A 674 10.68 30.19 0.57
N THR A 675 9.98 31.27 0.92
CA THR A 675 10.44 32.27 1.90
C THR A 675 9.77 32.21 3.26
N GLY A 676 8.56 31.67 3.36
CA GLY A 676 7.73 31.69 4.57
C GLY A 676 6.93 32.97 4.80
N LEU A 677 6.96 33.91 3.83
CA LEU A 677 6.16 35.13 3.89
C LEU A 677 4.68 34.87 3.68
N ASN A 678 3.84 35.51 4.48
CA ASN A 678 2.43 35.69 4.19
C ASN A 678 2.26 36.96 3.35
N ILE A 679 1.88 36.82 2.09
CA ILE A 679 1.70 37.95 1.17
C ILE A 679 0.20 38.22 1.02
N GLU A 680 -0.26 39.35 1.54
CA GLU A 680 -1.66 39.73 1.53
C GLU A 680 -1.88 40.86 0.53
N HIS A 681 -2.83 40.68 -0.39
CA HIS A 681 -3.21 41.74 -1.30
C HIS A 681 -4.07 42.78 -0.56
N VAL A 682 -3.94 44.04 -1.00
CA VAL A 682 -4.83 45.11 -0.56
C VAL A 682 -5.92 45.30 -1.60
N ASP A 683 -7.18 45.19 -1.18
CA ASP A 683 -8.34 45.43 -2.02
C ASP A 683 -8.31 46.87 -2.59
N VAL A 684 -8.35 46.97 -3.91
CA VAL A 684 -8.32 48.23 -4.65
C VAL A 684 -9.34 48.18 -5.78
N ALA A 685 -9.98 49.31 -6.09
CA ALA A 685 -10.96 49.39 -7.17
C ALA A 685 -10.30 49.52 -8.56
N ASN A 686 -9.10 50.10 -8.63
CA ASN A 686 -8.36 50.32 -9.88
C ASN A 686 -6.88 50.64 -9.62
N TRP A 687 -6.08 50.59 -10.68
CA TRP A 687 -4.64 50.92 -10.66
C TRP A 687 -4.27 52.27 -10.01
N SER A 688 -5.15 53.29 -10.09
CA SER A 688 -4.85 54.60 -9.48
C SER A 688 -4.86 54.56 -7.96
N GLU A 689 -5.65 53.65 -7.37
CA GLU A 689 -5.70 53.44 -5.92
C GLU A 689 -4.44 52.70 -5.45
N THR A 690 -4.02 51.66 -6.17
CA THR A 690 -2.74 50.97 -5.97
C THR A 690 -1.57 51.94 -5.95
N ARG A 691 -1.55 52.90 -6.89
CA ARG A 691 -0.53 53.95 -6.92
C ARG A 691 -0.57 54.85 -5.68
N SER A 692 -1.76 55.20 -5.19
CA SER A 692 -1.91 55.97 -3.96
C SER A 692 -1.32 55.22 -2.77
N LEU A 693 -1.52 53.90 -2.67
CA LEU A 693 -0.95 53.08 -1.60
C LEU A 693 0.58 53.11 -1.61
N VAL A 694 1.21 53.09 -2.79
CA VAL A 694 2.68 53.23 -2.93
C VAL A 694 3.16 54.60 -2.47
N ASP A 695 2.50 55.66 -2.94
CA ASP A 695 2.89 57.04 -2.63
C ASP A 695 2.79 57.34 -1.12
N HIS A 696 1.85 56.69 -0.41
CA HIS A 696 1.67 56.79 1.04
C HIS A 696 2.43 55.73 1.86
N GLN A 697 3.19 54.83 1.22
CA GLN A 697 3.92 53.72 1.87
C GLN A 697 3.00 52.78 2.68
N GLU A 698 1.78 52.56 2.21
CA GLU A 698 0.81 51.66 2.83
C GLU A 698 0.94 50.20 2.36
N VAL A 699 1.79 49.96 1.36
CA VAL A 699 2.14 48.63 0.85
C VAL A 699 3.66 48.50 0.71
N GLU A 700 4.19 47.33 1.03
CA GLU A 700 5.62 47.05 0.90
C GLU A 700 5.99 46.57 -0.52
N LEU A 701 5.02 45.93 -1.21
CA LEU A 701 5.14 45.38 -2.55
C LEU A 701 4.09 45.94 -3.50
N VAL A 702 4.42 46.02 -4.79
CA VAL A 702 3.44 46.25 -5.86
C VAL A 702 3.74 45.38 -7.07
N SER A 703 2.70 44.77 -7.63
CA SER A 703 2.78 44.08 -8.90
C SER A 703 2.73 45.07 -10.07
N ALA A 704 3.73 45.02 -10.95
CA ALA A 704 3.72 45.80 -12.19
C ALA A 704 4.76 45.31 -13.20
N ALA A 705 4.56 45.60 -14.49
CA ALA A 705 5.58 45.37 -15.51
C ALA A 705 6.84 46.21 -15.25
N GLN A 706 8.03 45.65 -15.51
CA GLN A 706 9.31 46.34 -15.38
C GLN A 706 9.39 47.58 -16.29
N GLU A 707 8.70 47.55 -17.43
CA GLU A 707 8.61 48.66 -18.37
C GLU A 707 7.68 49.79 -17.89
N ASN A 708 6.93 49.60 -16.79
CA ASN A 708 5.98 50.57 -16.28
C ASN A 708 6.69 51.77 -15.62
N ARG A 709 6.72 52.89 -16.34
CA ARG A 709 7.36 54.14 -15.86
C ARG A 709 6.49 54.96 -14.90
N SER A 710 5.29 54.50 -14.55
CA SER A 710 4.32 55.28 -13.76
C SER A 710 4.50 55.16 -12.24
N LEU A 711 5.27 54.18 -11.74
CA LEU A 711 5.43 53.85 -10.32
C LEU A 711 6.36 54.78 -9.51
N GLY A 712 6.89 55.84 -10.13
CA GLY A 712 7.77 56.81 -9.47
C GLY A 712 9.13 56.23 -9.05
N GLU A 713 9.95 57.04 -8.36
CA GLU A 713 11.31 56.64 -7.95
C GLU A 713 11.38 55.98 -6.55
N ASN A 714 10.26 55.79 -5.85
CA ASN A 714 10.24 55.31 -4.46
C ASN A 714 10.28 53.79 -4.31
N VAL A 715 10.15 53.07 -5.42
CA VAL A 715 10.20 51.60 -5.47
C VAL A 715 11.40 51.12 -6.28
N ARG A 716 11.71 49.83 -6.14
CA ARG A 716 12.74 49.14 -6.91
C ARG A 716 12.20 47.81 -7.42
N ALA A 717 12.30 47.60 -8.73
CA ALA A 717 11.93 46.34 -9.37
C ALA A 717 12.91 45.21 -9.00
N VAL A 718 12.36 44.05 -8.63
CA VAL A 718 13.13 42.79 -8.50
C VAL A 718 13.32 42.15 -9.87
N ASN A 719 13.90 40.94 -9.91
CA ASN A 719 14.01 40.16 -11.13
C ASN A 719 12.61 39.89 -11.73
N SER A 720 12.53 39.84 -13.06
CA SER A 720 11.25 39.61 -13.75
C SER A 720 10.69 38.23 -13.40
N LEU A 721 9.39 38.14 -13.12
CA LEU A 721 8.73 36.86 -12.84
C LEU A 721 8.62 36.02 -14.12
N PHE A 722 8.27 36.66 -15.23
CA PHE A 722 8.26 36.06 -16.57
C PHE A 722 8.32 37.18 -17.61
N SER A 723 8.45 36.80 -18.88
CA SER A 723 8.43 37.74 -19.99
C SER A 723 7.50 37.22 -21.08
N SER A 724 6.53 38.04 -21.46
CA SER A 724 5.55 37.72 -22.48
C SER A 724 5.75 38.60 -23.72
N ARG A 725 5.76 37.97 -24.89
CA ARG A 725 5.92 38.68 -26.16
C ARG A 725 4.58 39.25 -26.60
N LEU A 726 4.57 40.47 -27.13
CA LEU A 726 3.37 41.05 -27.75
C LEU A 726 3.10 40.41 -29.12
N ALA A 727 1.84 40.26 -29.43
CA ALA A 727 1.35 39.63 -30.64
C ALA A 727 0.12 40.34 -31.20
N LEU A 728 -0.14 40.12 -32.48
CA LEU A 728 -1.32 40.59 -33.20
C LEU A 728 -2.29 39.42 -33.34
N ALA A 729 -3.46 39.54 -32.73
CA ALA A 729 -4.60 38.67 -32.99
C ALA A 729 -5.47 39.22 -34.12
N SER A 730 -5.98 38.34 -34.96
CA SER A 730 -6.94 38.66 -36.02
C SER A 730 -7.75 37.40 -36.37
N ARG A 731 -8.65 37.52 -37.34
CA ARG A 731 -9.41 36.38 -37.87
C ARG A 731 -8.47 35.34 -38.50
N ARG A 732 -8.71 34.04 -38.25
CA ARG A 732 -7.87 32.91 -38.69
C ARG A 732 -7.71 32.76 -40.22
N GLU A 733 -8.56 33.44 -40.97
CA GLU A 733 -8.51 33.52 -42.44
C GLU A 733 -7.26 34.28 -42.94
N VAL A 734 -6.65 35.08 -42.07
CA VAL A 734 -5.42 35.82 -42.35
C VAL A 734 -4.22 34.91 -42.02
N SER A 735 -3.48 34.52 -43.05
CA SER A 735 -2.46 33.46 -42.96
C SER A 735 -1.17 33.88 -42.23
N SER A 736 -0.79 35.16 -42.29
CA SER A 736 0.21 35.80 -41.42
C SER A 736 0.36 37.27 -41.82
N LEU A 737 0.62 38.17 -40.88
CA LEU A 737 0.87 39.58 -41.18
C LEU A 737 2.04 40.10 -40.35
N VAL A 738 3.00 40.76 -41.00
CA VAL A 738 4.00 41.58 -40.33
C VAL A 738 3.41 42.98 -40.15
N LEU A 739 3.49 43.55 -38.95
CA LEU A 739 2.84 44.83 -38.64
C LEU A 739 3.23 45.98 -39.59
N ASP A 740 4.46 45.95 -40.13
CA ASP A 740 4.95 46.91 -41.12
C ASP A 740 4.16 46.90 -42.44
N GLU A 741 3.48 45.79 -42.75
CA GLU A 741 2.68 45.60 -43.96
C GLU A 741 1.19 45.91 -43.74
N ALA A 742 0.78 46.21 -42.50
CA ALA A 742 -0.61 46.45 -42.08
C ALA A 742 -1.11 47.86 -42.43
N THR A 743 -0.85 48.33 -43.65
CA THR A 743 -1.22 49.69 -44.07
C THR A 743 -2.74 49.81 -44.20
N GLY A 744 -3.35 50.72 -43.44
CA GLY A 744 -4.80 50.98 -43.45
C GLY A 744 -5.65 50.01 -42.63
N TRP A 745 -5.03 49.13 -41.84
CA TRP A 745 -5.75 48.27 -40.88
C TRP A 745 -6.13 49.05 -39.63
N LYS A 746 -7.34 48.79 -39.12
CA LYS A 746 -7.79 49.25 -37.80
C LYS A 746 -7.35 48.26 -36.73
N ILE A 747 -6.30 48.61 -36.00
CA ILE A 747 -5.72 47.74 -34.98
C ILE A 747 -6.01 48.30 -33.59
N GLY A 748 -6.67 47.50 -32.77
CA GLY A 748 -6.91 47.76 -31.35
C GLY A 748 -5.63 47.69 -30.55
N ILE A 749 -5.44 48.65 -29.63
CA ILE A 749 -4.36 48.65 -28.64
C ILE A 749 -4.86 49.26 -27.33
N LEU A 750 -4.41 48.73 -26.19
CA LEU A 750 -4.81 49.21 -24.87
C LEU A 750 -4.36 50.66 -24.63
N ARG A 751 -5.28 51.48 -24.10
CA ARG A 751 -4.98 52.83 -23.63
C ARG A 751 -4.03 52.77 -22.42
N ASN A 752 -2.99 53.60 -22.42
CA ASN A 752 -2.03 53.76 -21.32
C ASN A 752 -1.24 52.50 -20.90
N ALA A 753 -1.23 51.42 -21.69
CA ALA A 753 -0.39 50.27 -21.41
C ALA A 753 1.11 50.59 -21.60
N ALA A 754 1.99 49.85 -20.91
CA ALA A 754 3.42 50.16 -20.78
C ALA A 754 4.15 50.35 -22.13
N ASN A 755 3.77 49.60 -23.16
CA ASN A 755 4.41 49.63 -24.48
C ASN A 755 3.65 50.47 -25.53
N THR A 756 2.45 50.98 -25.23
CA THR A 756 1.56 51.62 -26.22
C THR A 756 2.22 52.79 -26.96
N GLU A 757 2.84 53.71 -26.23
CA GLU A 757 3.51 54.88 -26.84
C GLU A 757 4.65 54.49 -27.79
N ALA A 758 5.43 53.47 -27.42
CA ALA A 758 6.56 53.00 -28.21
C ALA A 758 6.11 52.29 -29.49
N ILE A 759 5.03 51.50 -29.43
CA ILE A 759 4.45 50.79 -30.57
C ILE A 759 3.84 51.78 -31.57
N VAL A 760 2.99 52.70 -31.09
CA VAL A 760 2.33 53.70 -31.95
C VAL A 760 3.36 54.58 -32.67
N LYS A 761 4.46 54.95 -31.98
CA LYS A 761 5.55 55.73 -32.57
C LYS A 761 6.35 54.95 -33.62
N LYS A 762 6.53 53.64 -33.44
CA LYS A 762 7.31 52.79 -34.36
C LYS A 762 6.54 52.49 -35.66
N TYR A 763 5.21 52.37 -35.59
CA TYR A 763 4.37 52.03 -36.74
C TYR A 763 3.34 53.15 -37.03
N PRO A 764 3.76 54.26 -37.68
CA PRO A 764 2.90 55.41 -37.94
C PRO A 764 1.85 55.18 -39.05
N ASN A 765 1.97 54.09 -39.82
CA ASN A 765 1.12 53.80 -40.98
C ASN A 765 -0.11 52.91 -40.63
N VAL A 766 -0.25 52.52 -39.36
CA VAL A 766 -1.36 51.71 -38.84
C VAL A 766 -2.44 52.65 -38.28
N GLU A 767 -3.72 52.33 -38.49
CA GLU A 767 -4.83 53.07 -37.88
C GLU A 767 -5.10 52.51 -36.47
N TRP A 768 -4.65 53.22 -35.44
CA TRP A 768 -4.75 52.79 -34.05
C TRP A 768 -6.12 53.11 -33.44
N VAL A 769 -6.78 52.10 -32.89
CA VAL A 769 -7.99 52.25 -32.09
C VAL A 769 -7.67 51.96 -30.63
N PHE A 770 -7.83 52.95 -29.75
CA PHE A 770 -7.57 52.79 -28.33
C PHE A 770 -8.78 52.15 -27.64
N VAL A 771 -8.60 50.94 -27.11
CA VAL A 771 -9.61 50.20 -26.33
C VAL A 771 -9.27 50.26 -24.84
N ASP A 772 -10.30 50.12 -24.00
CA ASP A 772 -10.12 50.17 -22.55
C ASP A 772 -9.83 48.77 -21.97
N SER A 773 -10.15 47.69 -22.69
CA SER A 773 -9.74 46.32 -22.34
C SER A 773 -9.49 45.43 -23.58
N THR A 774 -8.72 44.36 -23.41
CA THR A 774 -8.46 43.41 -24.51
C THR A 774 -9.67 42.55 -24.83
N ALA A 775 -10.51 42.25 -23.84
CA ALA A 775 -11.79 41.60 -24.06
C ALA A 775 -12.72 42.45 -24.96
N GLU A 776 -12.80 43.76 -24.72
CA GLU A 776 -13.51 44.70 -25.60
C GLU A 776 -12.93 44.68 -27.02
N GLY A 777 -11.60 44.72 -27.15
CA GLY A 777 -10.91 44.65 -28.44
C GLY A 777 -11.19 43.36 -29.21
N LEU A 778 -11.24 42.21 -28.53
CA LEU A 778 -11.57 40.91 -29.13
C LEU A 778 -13.04 40.83 -29.57
N ASN A 779 -13.97 41.39 -28.80
CA ASN A 779 -15.38 41.50 -29.20
C ASN A 779 -15.55 42.38 -30.46
N LEU A 780 -14.83 43.50 -30.54
CA LEU A 780 -14.83 44.38 -31.73
C LEU A 780 -14.22 43.69 -32.96
N LEU A 781 -13.33 42.72 -32.76
CA LEU A 781 -12.75 41.88 -33.81
C LEU A 781 -13.77 40.88 -34.37
N ASP A 782 -14.57 40.26 -33.49
CA ASP A 782 -15.70 39.40 -33.86
C ASP A 782 -16.78 40.19 -34.61
N ASP A 783 -17.09 41.41 -34.16
CA ASP A 783 -18.03 42.34 -34.79
C ASP A 783 -17.50 43.00 -36.08
N GLN A 784 -16.29 42.63 -36.52
CA GLN A 784 -15.62 43.15 -37.73
C GLN A 784 -15.41 44.67 -37.73
N SER A 785 -15.42 45.30 -36.55
CA SER A 785 -15.11 46.73 -36.38
C SER A 785 -13.60 46.99 -36.29
N LEU A 786 -12.84 45.96 -35.93
CA LEU A 786 -11.37 45.93 -35.96
C LEU A 786 -10.86 44.85 -36.91
N ASP A 787 -9.68 45.11 -37.47
CA ASP A 787 -8.93 44.16 -38.30
C ASP A 787 -7.91 43.37 -37.47
N GLY A 788 -7.47 43.91 -36.35
CA GLY A 788 -6.59 43.20 -35.42
C GLY A 788 -6.59 43.80 -34.02
N MET A 789 -6.05 43.06 -33.06
CA MET A 789 -5.87 43.48 -31.67
C MET A 789 -4.45 43.12 -31.22
N ILE A 790 -3.76 44.06 -30.58
CA ILE A 790 -2.43 43.83 -30.03
C ILE A 790 -2.52 43.66 -28.52
N ASP A 791 -2.00 42.55 -28.04
CA ASP A 791 -1.69 42.34 -26.64
C ASP A 791 -0.62 41.24 -26.50
N THR A 792 -0.29 40.85 -25.28
CA THR A 792 0.62 39.73 -25.01
C THR A 792 0.03 38.40 -25.48
N VAL A 793 0.90 37.46 -25.84
CA VAL A 793 0.49 36.10 -26.22
C VAL A 793 -0.34 35.44 -25.11
N ASP A 794 0.01 35.69 -23.85
CA ASP A 794 -0.68 35.07 -22.72
C ASP A 794 -2.10 35.60 -22.56
N VAL A 795 -2.30 36.91 -22.60
CA VAL A 795 -3.63 37.54 -22.52
C VAL A 795 -4.49 37.11 -23.71
N LEU A 796 -3.94 37.13 -24.92
CA LEU A 796 -4.67 36.72 -26.12
C LEU A 796 -5.09 35.25 -26.06
N ASN A 797 -4.18 34.33 -25.71
CA ASN A 797 -4.53 32.90 -25.57
C ASN A 797 -5.60 32.70 -24.51
N TYR A 798 -5.42 33.29 -23.31
CA TYR A 798 -6.37 33.16 -22.22
C TYR A 798 -7.76 33.67 -22.61
N LEU A 799 -7.86 34.87 -23.19
CA LEU A 799 -9.15 35.47 -23.53
C LEU A 799 -9.81 34.75 -24.72
N ILE A 800 -9.06 34.40 -25.77
CA ILE A 800 -9.57 33.65 -26.92
C ILE A 800 -10.16 32.31 -26.46
N ASP A 801 -9.45 31.59 -25.59
CA ASP A 801 -9.88 30.27 -25.12
C ASP A 801 -10.98 30.34 -24.05
N SER A 802 -10.88 31.26 -23.09
CA SER A 802 -11.83 31.36 -21.97
C SER A 802 -13.18 31.94 -22.40
N PHE A 803 -13.20 32.85 -23.37
CA PHE A 803 -14.42 33.50 -23.86
C PHE A 803 -14.91 32.95 -25.21
N GLY A 804 -14.21 31.97 -25.79
CA GLY A 804 -14.73 31.15 -26.90
C GLY A 804 -14.67 31.81 -28.27
N HIS A 805 -13.68 32.66 -28.54
CA HIS A 805 -13.46 33.31 -29.83
C HIS A 805 -12.89 32.34 -30.88
N ARG A 806 -13.74 31.49 -31.46
CA ARG A 806 -13.33 30.34 -32.31
C ARG A 806 -12.62 30.72 -33.60
N ASP A 807 -12.96 31.88 -34.16
CA ASP A 807 -12.49 32.34 -35.47
C ASP A 807 -11.33 33.33 -35.36
N ILE A 808 -10.89 33.65 -34.14
CA ILE A 808 -9.74 34.51 -33.88
C ILE A 808 -8.50 33.65 -33.61
N GLY A 809 -7.33 34.13 -34.02
CA GLY A 809 -6.05 33.51 -33.74
C GLY A 809 -4.92 34.53 -33.78
N ILE A 810 -3.77 34.14 -33.23
CA ILE A 810 -2.55 34.94 -33.27
C ILE A 810 -1.91 34.81 -34.65
N ILE A 811 -1.81 35.90 -35.40
CA ILE A 811 -1.34 35.92 -36.80
C ILE A 811 0.03 36.56 -36.99
N GLY A 812 0.56 37.23 -35.95
CA GLY A 812 1.86 37.90 -35.99
C GLY A 812 2.41 38.15 -34.59
N ARG A 813 3.74 38.25 -34.46
CA ARG A 813 4.42 38.55 -33.20
C ARG A 813 5.28 39.80 -33.36
N LEU A 814 5.27 40.66 -32.35
CA LEU A 814 6.05 41.90 -32.35
C LEU A 814 7.35 41.72 -31.58
N ASP A 815 8.39 42.50 -31.90
CA ASP A 815 9.62 42.59 -31.10
C ASP A 815 9.45 43.51 -29.87
N PHE A 816 8.33 43.34 -29.17
CA PHE A 816 8.04 44.00 -27.90
C PHE A 816 7.71 42.93 -26.87
N PHE A 817 8.18 43.15 -25.64
CA PHE A 817 7.98 42.25 -24.52
C PHE A 817 7.36 43.04 -23.37
N LEU A 818 6.53 42.36 -22.59
CA LEU A 818 6.06 42.82 -21.29
C LEU A 818 6.69 41.90 -20.25
N SER A 819 7.32 42.47 -19.23
CA SER A 819 8.05 41.71 -18.23
C SER A 819 7.47 41.97 -16.84
N PRO A 820 6.35 41.30 -16.46
CA PRO A 820 5.77 41.41 -15.12
C PRO A 820 6.78 41.11 -14.01
N THR A 821 6.83 41.98 -13.01
CA THR A 821 7.73 41.86 -11.86
C THR A 821 7.08 42.44 -10.59
N LEU A 822 7.78 42.32 -9.47
CA LEU A 822 7.40 42.94 -8.20
C LEU A 822 8.26 44.18 -7.95
N HIS A 823 7.66 45.21 -7.38
CA HIS A 823 8.31 46.44 -7.01
C HIS A 823 8.30 46.56 -5.49
N VAL A 824 9.47 46.62 -4.88
CA VAL A 824 9.63 46.74 -3.43
C VAL A 824 9.88 48.19 -3.06
N THR A 825 9.25 48.66 -1.98
CA THR A 825 9.55 49.98 -1.43
C THR A 825 11.03 50.09 -1.04
N LYS A 826 11.66 51.23 -1.32
CA LYS A 826 13.09 51.44 -1.01
C LYS A 826 13.41 51.39 0.50
N SER A 827 12.40 51.49 1.36
CA SER A 827 12.50 51.30 2.81
C SER A 827 12.76 49.85 3.23
N GLU A 828 12.51 48.87 2.36
CA GLU A 828 12.61 47.44 2.67
C GLU A 828 13.73 46.73 1.86
N PRO A 829 15.02 47.05 2.11
CA PRO A 829 16.13 46.48 1.34
C PRO A 829 16.33 44.97 1.60
N LEU A 830 15.97 44.46 2.77
CA LEU A 830 16.05 43.03 3.10
C LEU A 830 14.98 42.24 2.33
N LEU A 831 13.73 42.73 2.29
CA LEU A 831 12.66 42.15 1.47
C LEU A 831 13.05 42.10 0.00
N PHE A 832 13.65 43.17 -0.52
CA PHE A 832 14.19 43.20 -1.89
C PHE A 832 15.20 42.08 -2.15
N SER A 833 16.12 41.82 -1.21
CA SER A 833 17.11 40.76 -1.33
C SER A 833 16.45 39.37 -1.27
N ILE A 834 15.55 39.14 -0.31
CA ILE A 834 14.81 37.89 -0.12
C ILE A 834 14.01 37.53 -1.38
N LEU A 835 13.28 38.49 -1.95
CA LEU A 835 12.46 38.26 -3.15
C LEU A 835 13.30 37.91 -4.38
N ASN A 836 14.44 38.57 -4.60
CA ASN A 836 15.33 38.17 -5.72
C ASN A 836 15.85 36.75 -5.54
N LYS A 837 16.29 36.38 -4.33
CA LYS A 837 16.73 35.01 -4.04
C LYS A 837 15.61 33.99 -4.25
N ALA A 838 14.38 34.33 -3.90
CA ALA A 838 13.21 33.47 -4.10
C ALA A 838 12.90 33.29 -5.58
N ILE A 839 12.86 34.38 -6.35
CA ILE A 839 12.57 34.38 -7.78
C ILE A 839 13.64 33.61 -8.56
N ASP A 840 14.93 33.79 -8.23
CA ASP A 840 16.04 33.09 -8.87
C ASP A 840 16.02 31.56 -8.64
N LYS A 841 15.23 31.10 -7.66
CA LYS A 841 15.04 29.68 -7.31
C LYS A 841 13.72 29.10 -7.84
N ILE A 842 12.98 29.86 -8.64
CA ILE A 842 11.85 29.34 -9.41
C ILE A 842 12.43 28.65 -10.66
N SER A 843 12.12 27.37 -10.79
CA SER A 843 12.59 26.49 -11.85
C SER A 843 11.83 26.74 -13.16
N ALA A 844 12.45 26.36 -14.28
CA ALA A 844 11.80 26.43 -15.60
C ALA A 844 10.51 25.60 -15.67
N GLU A 845 10.43 24.51 -14.91
CA GLU A 845 9.23 23.67 -14.81
C GLU A 845 8.10 24.40 -14.06
N GLU A 846 8.40 25.06 -12.93
CA GLU A 846 7.44 25.89 -12.19
C GLU A 846 6.90 27.04 -13.07
N HIS A 847 7.79 27.75 -13.80
CA HIS A 847 7.38 28.77 -14.77
C HIS A 847 6.45 28.20 -15.84
N GLN A 848 6.79 27.03 -16.39
CA GLN A 848 5.98 26.37 -17.42
C GLN A 848 4.62 25.92 -16.85
N LYS A 849 4.57 25.43 -15.61
CA LYS A 849 3.33 24.99 -14.94
C LYS A 849 2.35 26.15 -14.77
N ILE A 850 2.83 27.31 -14.30
CA ILE A 850 2.01 28.54 -14.18
C ILE A 850 1.54 29.00 -15.56
N SER A 851 2.45 29.10 -16.54
CA SER A 851 2.08 29.51 -17.90
C SER A 851 1.07 28.55 -18.53
N ALA A 852 1.21 27.24 -18.31
CA ALA A 852 0.30 26.24 -18.86
C ALA A 852 -1.09 26.27 -18.20
N LYS A 853 -1.16 26.55 -16.89
CA LYS A 853 -2.42 26.71 -16.14
C LYS A 853 -3.28 27.85 -16.72
N TRP A 854 -2.64 28.97 -17.06
CA TRP A 854 -3.35 30.19 -17.43
C TRP A 854 -3.42 30.50 -18.94
N ALA A 855 -2.43 30.09 -19.74
CA ALA A 855 -2.27 30.61 -21.10
C ALA A 855 -1.80 29.57 -22.15
N ALA A 856 -1.90 28.26 -21.84
CA ALA A 856 -1.51 27.21 -22.78
C ALA A 856 -2.33 27.26 -24.09
N PRO A 857 -1.68 27.36 -25.27
CA PRO A 857 -2.40 27.28 -26.54
C PRO A 857 -2.92 25.87 -26.77
N LYS A 858 -4.21 25.71 -27.09
CA LYS A 858 -4.72 24.46 -27.64
C LYS A 858 -4.13 24.23 -29.03
N ALA A 859 -3.08 23.42 -29.11
CA ALA A 859 -2.66 22.81 -30.36
C ALA A 859 -3.75 21.83 -30.80
N ILE A 860 -4.74 22.33 -31.57
CA ILE A 860 -5.55 21.44 -32.41
C ILE A 860 -4.61 20.99 -33.52
N GLU A 861 -3.86 19.91 -33.27
CA GLU A 861 -3.12 19.23 -34.33
C GLU A 861 -4.13 18.81 -35.40
N ARG A 862 -4.11 19.50 -36.54
CA ARG A 862 -4.73 18.96 -37.74
C ARG A 862 -3.94 17.71 -38.09
N VAL A 863 -4.59 16.55 -37.90
CA VAL A 863 -4.06 15.25 -38.31
C VAL A 863 -3.63 15.35 -39.77
N ASP A 864 -2.33 15.20 -40.03
CA ASP A 864 -1.80 15.08 -41.38
C ASP A 864 -2.20 13.71 -41.92
N TYR A 865 -3.38 13.66 -42.56
CA TYR A 865 -3.91 12.45 -43.15
C TYR A 865 -2.96 11.85 -44.20
N HIS A 866 -2.08 12.64 -44.83
CA HIS A 866 -1.09 12.10 -45.75
C HIS A 866 -0.04 11.25 -45.02
N LEU A 867 0.48 11.73 -43.90
CA LEU A 867 1.39 10.96 -43.04
C LEU A 867 0.69 9.70 -42.48
N VAL A 868 -0.56 9.83 -42.04
CA VAL A 868 -1.36 8.69 -41.54
C VAL A 868 -1.56 7.64 -42.61
N TYR A 869 -1.92 8.01 -43.84
CA TYR A 869 -2.07 7.05 -44.94
C TYR A 869 -0.74 6.40 -45.33
N THR A 870 0.36 7.15 -45.26
CA THR A 870 1.70 6.63 -45.58
C THR A 870 2.16 5.60 -44.54
N ILE A 871 2.02 5.92 -43.24
CA ILE A 871 2.36 5.02 -42.14
C ILE A 871 1.40 3.82 -42.12
N SER A 872 0.11 4.01 -42.37
CA SER A 872 -0.87 2.93 -42.42
C SER A 872 -0.60 1.97 -43.59
N ALA A 873 -0.25 2.48 -44.77
CA ALA A 873 0.11 1.65 -45.91
C ALA A 873 1.41 0.87 -45.65
N PHE A 874 2.42 1.50 -45.06
CA PHE A 874 3.68 0.83 -44.72
C PHE A 874 3.49 -0.23 -43.63
N SER A 875 2.70 0.09 -42.59
CA SER A 875 2.33 -0.82 -41.52
C SER A 875 1.52 -2.01 -42.05
N LEU A 876 0.60 -1.78 -42.99
CA LEU A 876 -0.17 -2.84 -43.63
C LEU A 876 0.70 -3.79 -44.46
N VAL A 877 1.69 -3.27 -45.19
CA VAL A 877 2.65 -4.09 -45.95
C VAL A 877 3.53 -4.92 -45.02
N ILE A 878 4.02 -4.32 -43.93
CA ILE A 878 4.78 -5.04 -42.89
C ILE A 878 3.91 -6.11 -42.23
N LEU A 879 2.67 -5.80 -41.88
CA LEU A 879 1.73 -6.74 -41.28
C LEU A 879 1.46 -7.91 -42.21
N LEU A 880 1.25 -7.66 -43.50
CA LEU A 880 1.06 -8.71 -44.51
C LEU A 880 2.31 -9.58 -44.69
N LEU A 881 3.52 -8.99 -44.64
CA LEU A 881 4.77 -9.74 -44.66
C LEU A 881 4.93 -10.61 -43.40
N ILE A 882 4.68 -10.06 -42.22
CA ILE A 882 4.75 -10.80 -40.96
C ILE A 882 3.75 -11.96 -40.97
N VAL A 883 2.51 -11.72 -41.40
CA VAL A 883 1.49 -12.78 -41.50
C VAL A 883 1.90 -13.84 -42.53
N PHE A 884 2.46 -13.45 -43.67
CA PHE A 884 2.95 -14.39 -44.68
C PHE A 884 4.11 -15.25 -44.17
N TRP A 885 5.12 -14.63 -43.54
CA TRP A 885 6.28 -15.34 -42.98
C TRP A 885 5.90 -16.23 -41.80
N ASN A 886 5.00 -15.78 -40.92
CA ASN A 886 4.48 -16.60 -39.82
C ASN A 886 3.67 -17.79 -40.34
N ARG A 887 2.83 -17.63 -41.36
CA ARG A 887 2.13 -18.78 -41.97
C ARG A 887 3.10 -19.75 -42.65
N LYS A 888 4.18 -19.26 -43.26
CA LYS A 888 5.21 -20.10 -43.88
C LYS A 888 6.05 -20.86 -42.83
N LEU A 889 6.50 -20.19 -41.77
CA LEU A 889 7.29 -20.80 -40.69
C LEU A 889 6.47 -21.85 -39.92
N ALA A 890 5.23 -21.52 -39.54
CA ALA A 890 4.35 -22.44 -38.82
C ALA A 890 4.10 -23.73 -39.62
N LYS A 891 3.96 -23.61 -40.95
CA LYS A 891 3.80 -24.77 -41.83
C LYS A 891 5.07 -25.61 -41.95
N GLN A 892 6.26 -25.00 -41.94
CA GLN A 892 7.52 -25.75 -42.00
C GLN A 892 7.87 -26.44 -40.67
N ILE A 893 7.62 -25.79 -39.54
CA ILE A 893 7.90 -26.34 -38.19
C ILE A 893 6.94 -27.48 -37.86
N SER A 894 5.64 -27.35 -38.21
CA SER A 894 4.67 -28.43 -37.98
C SER A 894 4.97 -29.71 -38.76
N ILE A 895 5.54 -29.60 -39.98
CA ILE A 895 5.89 -30.77 -40.79
C ILE A 895 7.14 -31.46 -40.24
N ALA A 896 8.13 -30.69 -39.76
CA ALA A 896 9.39 -31.24 -39.23
C ALA A 896 9.23 -31.92 -37.86
N ASN A 897 8.44 -31.32 -36.95
CA ASN A 897 8.23 -31.86 -35.60
C ASN A 897 7.31 -33.09 -35.62
N GLN A 898 6.29 -33.13 -36.49
CA GLN A 898 5.45 -34.32 -36.64
C GLN A 898 6.23 -35.53 -37.17
N ALA A 899 7.24 -35.33 -38.03
CA ALA A 899 8.02 -36.44 -38.58
C ALA A 899 9.01 -37.04 -37.57
N THR A 900 9.65 -36.20 -36.75
CA THR A 900 10.66 -36.63 -35.77
C THR A 900 10.04 -37.25 -34.53
N GLU A 901 8.94 -36.67 -34.04
CA GLU A 901 8.21 -37.20 -32.89
C GLU A 901 7.47 -38.51 -33.24
N ALA A 902 6.96 -38.64 -34.47
CA ALA A 902 6.41 -39.90 -34.97
C ALA A 902 7.46 -41.01 -35.08
N LEU A 903 8.71 -40.70 -35.50
CA LEU A 903 9.77 -41.71 -35.66
C LEU A 903 10.22 -42.29 -34.31
N LYS A 904 10.41 -41.43 -33.29
CA LYS A 904 10.81 -41.87 -31.95
C LYS A 904 9.70 -42.64 -31.24
N LYS A 905 8.45 -42.15 -31.34
CA LYS A 905 7.27 -42.83 -30.78
C LYS A 905 7.03 -44.18 -31.48
N ALA A 906 7.29 -44.29 -32.78
CA ALA A 906 7.22 -45.55 -33.51
C ALA A 906 8.31 -46.56 -33.08
N GLN A 907 9.54 -46.12 -32.81
CA GLN A 907 10.63 -47.01 -32.39
C GLN A 907 10.44 -47.54 -30.95
N ASP A 908 10.06 -46.67 -30.01
CA ASP A 908 9.77 -47.08 -28.63
C ASP A 908 8.48 -47.92 -28.54
N GLN A 909 7.47 -47.62 -29.38
CA GLN A 909 6.33 -48.51 -29.56
C GLN A 909 6.75 -49.87 -30.13
N LEU A 910 7.68 -49.93 -31.09
CA LEU A 910 8.13 -51.20 -31.66
C LEU A 910 8.83 -52.09 -30.61
N TYR A 911 9.75 -51.56 -29.80
CA TYR A 911 10.41 -52.34 -28.75
C TYR A 911 9.45 -52.76 -27.63
N ASN A 912 8.56 -51.86 -27.19
CA ASN A 912 7.54 -52.21 -26.20
C ASN A 912 6.54 -53.25 -26.74
N MET A 913 6.13 -53.16 -28.01
CA MET A 913 5.31 -54.17 -28.67
C MET A 913 6.03 -55.52 -28.76
N LEU A 914 7.34 -55.52 -29.06
CA LEU A 914 8.12 -56.76 -29.12
C LEU A 914 8.32 -57.38 -27.73
N ASN A 915 8.56 -56.61 -26.66
CA ASN A 915 8.76 -57.15 -25.30
C ASN A 915 7.45 -57.55 -24.60
N SER A 916 6.34 -56.88 -24.91
CA SER A 916 5.00 -57.30 -24.46
C SER A 916 4.40 -58.41 -25.31
N SER A 917 5.02 -58.74 -26.46
CA SER A 917 4.58 -59.85 -27.30
C SER A 917 4.72 -61.19 -26.55
N PRO A 918 3.70 -62.06 -26.58
CA PRO A 918 3.77 -63.38 -25.99
C PRO A 918 4.59 -64.37 -26.85
N ILE A 919 5.14 -63.91 -27.97
CA ILE A 919 6.04 -64.66 -28.85
C ILE A 919 7.49 -64.35 -28.43
N ALA A 920 8.28 -65.39 -28.23
CA ALA A 920 9.72 -65.26 -28.09
C ALA A 920 10.32 -64.82 -29.43
N ALA A 921 11.02 -63.69 -29.48
CA ALA A 921 11.69 -63.21 -30.69
C ALA A 921 13.16 -62.89 -30.40
N ALA A 922 14.05 -63.32 -31.29
CA ALA A 922 15.48 -63.05 -31.20
C ALA A 922 16.10 -62.80 -32.58
N VAL A 923 17.08 -61.91 -32.64
CA VAL A 923 17.95 -61.72 -33.82
C VAL A 923 19.31 -62.30 -33.49
N VAL A 924 19.80 -63.17 -34.36
CA VAL A 924 21.05 -63.90 -34.20
C VAL A 924 21.94 -63.63 -35.42
N SER A 925 23.15 -63.14 -35.21
CA SER A 925 24.17 -62.99 -36.25
C SER A 925 25.43 -63.74 -35.80
N ASP A 926 26.03 -64.53 -36.70
CA ASP A 926 27.20 -65.37 -36.42
C ASP A 926 27.09 -66.23 -35.14
N GLU A 927 25.95 -66.92 -35.00
CA GLU A 927 25.59 -67.74 -33.82
C GLU A 927 25.55 -66.99 -32.48
N GLN A 928 25.65 -65.66 -32.48
CA GLN A 928 25.47 -64.82 -31.31
C GLN A 928 24.14 -64.09 -31.33
N CYS A 929 23.45 -64.07 -30.19
CA CYS A 929 22.22 -63.32 -30.04
C CYS A 929 22.54 -61.82 -29.96
N ARG A 930 22.07 -61.04 -30.94
CA ARG A 930 22.21 -59.57 -31.00
C ARG A 930 21.05 -58.87 -30.31
N TYR A 931 19.87 -59.49 -30.36
CA TYR A 931 18.66 -59.00 -29.70
C TYR A 931 17.81 -60.19 -29.27
N ALA A 932 17.24 -60.13 -28.08
CA ALA A 932 16.17 -61.02 -27.66
C ALA A 932 15.18 -60.24 -26.82
N ASN A 933 13.90 -60.37 -27.15
CA ASN A 933 12.85 -59.78 -26.33
C ASN A 933 12.75 -60.51 -24.97
N ASP A 934 12.11 -59.86 -24.01
CA ASP A 934 12.00 -60.41 -22.65
C ASP A 934 11.24 -61.73 -22.60
N THR A 935 10.29 -61.96 -23.51
CA THR A 935 9.56 -63.22 -23.64
C THR A 935 10.47 -64.37 -24.10
N ALA A 936 11.40 -64.14 -25.03
CA ALA A 936 12.38 -65.16 -25.42
C ALA A 936 13.31 -65.53 -24.27
N LYS A 937 13.81 -64.54 -23.53
CA LYS A 937 14.68 -64.82 -22.40
C LYS A 937 13.98 -65.65 -21.32
N ARG A 938 12.72 -65.34 -21.01
CA ARG A 938 11.90 -66.10 -20.06
C ARG A 938 11.55 -67.51 -20.56
N LEU A 939 11.07 -67.63 -21.79
CA LEU A 939 10.61 -68.92 -22.35
C LEU A 939 11.74 -69.97 -22.38
N PHE A 940 12.98 -69.54 -22.69
CA PHE A 940 14.13 -70.42 -22.75
C PHE A 940 14.95 -70.48 -21.45
N GLY A 941 14.56 -69.76 -20.39
CA GLY A 941 15.19 -69.82 -19.06
C GLY A 941 16.53 -69.09 -18.93
N VAL A 942 16.75 -68.03 -19.72
CA VAL A 942 18.04 -67.32 -19.86
C VAL A 942 17.97 -65.83 -19.47
N GLU A 943 17.01 -65.43 -18.64
CA GLU A 943 16.74 -64.04 -18.21
C GLU A 943 17.97 -63.30 -17.69
N ASN A 944 18.81 -63.97 -16.91
CA ASN A 944 19.98 -63.40 -16.25
C ASN A 944 21.30 -63.62 -17.02
N LYS A 945 21.23 -64.05 -18.29
CA LYS A 945 22.41 -64.22 -19.15
C LYS A 945 22.56 -63.03 -20.09
N GLU A 946 23.79 -62.56 -20.27
CA GLU A 946 24.10 -61.59 -21.33
C GLU A 946 23.81 -62.21 -22.70
N LEU A 947 23.33 -61.42 -23.66
CA LEU A 947 22.88 -61.91 -24.97
C LEU A 947 23.97 -62.71 -25.71
N SER A 948 25.22 -62.26 -25.61
CA SER A 948 26.41 -62.93 -26.18
C SER A 948 26.71 -64.31 -25.56
N SER A 949 26.17 -64.62 -24.38
CA SER A 949 26.40 -65.87 -23.64
C SER A 949 25.28 -66.91 -23.82
N ILE A 950 24.26 -66.61 -24.63
CA ILE A 950 23.16 -67.52 -24.93
C ILE A 950 23.59 -68.50 -26.03
N ASP A 951 23.62 -69.79 -25.70
CA ASP A 951 23.88 -70.86 -26.67
C ASP A 951 22.62 -71.12 -27.51
N VAL A 952 22.60 -70.53 -28.70
CA VAL A 952 21.49 -70.64 -29.67
C VAL A 952 21.43 -72.00 -30.37
N VAL A 953 22.48 -72.82 -30.29
CA VAL A 953 22.51 -74.15 -30.88
C VAL A 953 21.74 -75.14 -30.00
N ALA A 954 21.90 -75.00 -28.68
CA ALA A 954 21.35 -75.93 -27.68
C ALA A 954 19.81 -75.92 -27.53
N ILE A 955 19.10 -74.99 -28.16
CA ILE A 955 17.62 -74.85 -28.08
C ILE A 955 16.85 -75.88 -28.92
N HIS A 956 17.51 -76.51 -29.89
CA HIS A 956 16.91 -77.54 -30.75
C HIS A 956 17.05 -78.92 -30.10
N ASP A 957 16.08 -79.83 -30.34
CA ASP A 957 16.08 -81.16 -29.71
C ASP A 957 17.25 -82.05 -30.17
N SER A 958 17.74 -81.85 -31.41
CA SER A 958 18.95 -82.51 -31.93
C SER A 958 19.69 -81.62 -32.94
N LEU A 959 20.99 -81.87 -33.12
CA LEU A 959 21.82 -81.16 -34.12
C LEU A 959 21.34 -81.43 -35.56
N GLU A 960 20.79 -82.61 -35.83
CA GLU A 960 20.26 -82.98 -37.14
C GLU A 960 19.04 -82.12 -37.52
N VAL A 961 18.11 -81.90 -36.57
CA VAL A 961 16.94 -81.01 -36.78
C VAL A 961 17.39 -79.57 -37.02
N ARG A 962 18.41 -79.09 -36.31
CA ARG A 962 18.98 -77.75 -36.53
C ARG A 962 19.59 -77.64 -37.94
N ASP A 963 20.45 -78.58 -38.32
CA ASP A 963 21.16 -78.50 -39.59
C ASP A 963 20.20 -78.58 -40.78
N ASP A 964 19.10 -79.31 -40.66
CA ASP A 964 18.02 -79.32 -41.65
C ASP A 964 17.31 -77.97 -41.74
N ILE A 965 17.01 -77.33 -40.61
CA ILE A 965 16.43 -75.98 -40.59
C ILE A 965 17.40 -74.96 -41.19
N HIS A 966 18.70 -75.02 -40.87
CA HIS A 966 19.69 -74.09 -41.42
C HIS A 966 19.97 -74.33 -42.92
N LYS A 967 19.90 -75.57 -43.41
CA LYS A 967 19.94 -75.87 -44.85
C LYS A 967 18.72 -75.31 -45.56
N GLU A 968 17.52 -75.55 -45.02
CA GLU A 968 16.26 -75.01 -45.54
C GLU A 968 16.29 -73.47 -45.55
N LEU A 969 16.80 -72.87 -44.48
CA LEU A 969 16.98 -71.43 -44.33
C LEU A 969 17.97 -70.85 -45.34
N LYS A 970 19.12 -71.50 -45.60
CA LYS A 970 20.10 -71.06 -46.62
C LYS A 970 19.58 -71.20 -48.06
N LEU A 971 18.78 -72.23 -48.33
CA LEU A 971 18.20 -72.47 -49.67
C LEU A 971 17.04 -71.51 -49.97
N ASN A 972 16.13 -71.32 -49.00
CA ASN A 972 14.86 -70.63 -49.21
C ASN A 972 14.81 -69.22 -48.62
N GLY A 973 15.83 -68.82 -47.86
CA GLY A 973 15.88 -67.54 -47.13
C GLY A 973 14.97 -67.47 -45.89
N LYS A 974 14.10 -68.46 -45.67
CA LYS A 974 13.18 -68.53 -44.52
C LYS A 974 12.66 -69.94 -44.25
N VAL A 975 12.25 -70.18 -43.01
CA VAL A 975 11.49 -71.35 -42.54
C VAL A 975 10.34 -70.82 -41.69
N VAL A 976 9.09 -71.17 -41.96
CA VAL A 976 7.94 -70.48 -41.35
C VAL A 976 6.95 -71.46 -40.74
N ASN A 977 6.45 -71.12 -39.54
CA ASN A 977 5.39 -71.81 -38.80
C ASN A 977 5.55 -73.33 -38.73
N LYS A 978 6.77 -73.76 -38.44
CA LYS A 978 7.08 -75.18 -38.28
C LYS A 978 6.86 -75.55 -36.83
N GLU A 979 6.03 -76.55 -36.56
CA GLU A 979 5.89 -77.09 -35.21
C GLU A 979 7.14 -77.89 -34.87
N LEU A 980 7.90 -77.41 -33.89
CA LEU A 980 9.10 -78.07 -33.41
C LEU A 980 9.01 -78.29 -31.91
N VAL A 981 9.65 -79.38 -31.47
CA VAL A 981 9.94 -79.58 -30.05
C VAL A 981 11.24 -78.84 -29.75
N LEU A 982 11.15 -77.84 -28.89
CA LEU A 982 12.30 -77.06 -28.43
C LEU A 982 12.67 -77.41 -27.00
N ARG A 983 13.91 -77.07 -26.64
CA ARG A 983 14.48 -77.32 -25.32
C ARG A 983 14.86 -76.01 -24.62
N LYS A 984 14.47 -75.88 -23.36
CA LYS A 984 14.88 -74.78 -22.48
C LYS A 984 16.29 -75.01 -21.94
N SER A 985 16.90 -73.98 -21.33
CA SER A 985 18.25 -74.09 -20.76
C SER A 985 18.40 -75.12 -19.63
N ASP A 986 17.29 -75.50 -18.98
CA ASP A 986 17.24 -76.53 -17.93
C ASP A 986 17.03 -77.96 -18.47
N GLY A 987 16.84 -78.11 -19.78
CA GLY A 987 16.62 -79.38 -20.46
C GLY A 987 15.15 -79.78 -20.69
N THR A 988 14.17 -79.02 -20.21
CA THR A 988 12.74 -79.29 -20.41
C THR A 988 12.30 -79.08 -21.86
N ARG A 989 11.34 -79.91 -22.32
CA ARG A 989 10.81 -79.90 -23.70
C ARG A 989 9.43 -79.25 -23.75
N PHE A 990 9.18 -78.45 -24.77
CA PHE A 990 7.86 -77.89 -25.06
C PHE A 990 7.62 -77.81 -26.56
N VAL A 991 6.35 -77.80 -26.97
CA VAL A 991 5.98 -77.69 -28.39
C VAL A 991 5.84 -76.22 -28.73
N ALA A 992 6.69 -75.76 -29.63
CA ALA A 992 6.67 -74.40 -30.12
C ALA A 992 6.34 -74.38 -31.61
N LEU A 993 5.55 -73.40 -32.01
CA LEU A 993 5.47 -73.01 -33.41
C LEU A 993 6.61 -72.02 -33.69
N VAL A 994 7.52 -72.37 -34.59
CA VAL A 994 8.75 -71.60 -34.82
C VAL A 994 8.88 -71.10 -36.25
N SER A 995 9.60 -70.00 -36.42
CA SER A 995 10.06 -69.54 -37.74
C SER A 995 11.43 -68.89 -37.66
N TYR A 996 12.14 -68.93 -38.78
CA TYR A 996 13.47 -68.36 -39.01
C TYR A 996 13.46 -67.58 -40.32
N TYR A 997 14.04 -66.39 -40.33
CA TYR A 997 14.14 -65.54 -41.52
C TYR A 997 15.55 -64.99 -41.64
N LEU A 998 16.15 -65.06 -42.83
CA LEU A 998 17.40 -64.36 -43.11
C LEU A 998 17.10 -62.93 -43.56
N PHE A 999 17.83 -61.99 -43.01
CA PHE A 999 17.77 -60.59 -43.41
C PHE A 999 19.12 -59.91 -43.22
N GLU A 1000 19.33 -58.80 -43.92
CA GLU A 1000 20.53 -57.99 -43.76
C GLU A 1000 20.31 -56.98 -42.64
N LEU A 1001 21.23 -56.94 -41.68
CA LEU A 1001 21.27 -55.97 -40.59
C LEU A 1001 22.66 -55.35 -40.55
N ASP A 1002 22.73 -54.03 -40.73
CA ASP A 1002 23.98 -53.24 -40.72
C ASP A 1002 25.08 -53.77 -41.67
N GLY A 1003 24.69 -54.38 -42.80
CA GLY A 1003 25.61 -54.95 -43.79
C GLY A 1003 26.03 -56.41 -43.55
N GLU A 1004 25.55 -57.06 -42.49
CA GLU A 1004 25.77 -58.47 -42.19
C GLU A 1004 24.48 -59.30 -42.35
N ILE A 1005 24.61 -60.59 -42.70
CA ILE A 1005 23.44 -61.49 -42.78
C ILE A 1005 23.11 -62.02 -41.38
N ALA A 1006 21.95 -61.62 -40.87
CA ALA A 1006 21.40 -62.07 -39.59
C ALA A 1006 20.18 -62.98 -39.77
N THR A 1007 19.87 -63.77 -38.74
CA THR A 1007 18.68 -64.61 -38.65
C THR A 1007 17.72 -64.05 -37.61
N LEU A 1008 16.51 -63.68 -38.03
CA LEU A 1008 15.39 -63.42 -37.12
C LEU A 1008 14.70 -64.74 -36.79
N PHE A 1009 14.68 -65.08 -35.51
CA PHE A 1009 14.00 -66.23 -34.94
C PHE A 1009 12.79 -65.77 -34.14
N TRP A 1010 11.67 -66.48 -34.27
CA TRP A 1010 10.61 -66.40 -33.28
C TRP A 1010 10.00 -67.76 -32.95
N ALA A 1011 9.51 -67.89 -31.72
CA ALA A 1011 8.90 -69.10 -31.19
C ALA A 1011 7.69 -68.75 -30.32
N PHE A 1012 6.60 -69.50 -30.48
CA PHE A 1012 5.41 -69.36 -29.65
C PHE A 1012 5.08 -70.70 -29.00
N ASP A 1013 5.02 -70.73 -27.67
CA ASP A 1013 4.60 -71.93 -26.92
C ASP A 1013 3.08 -72.12 -27.09
N ILE A 1014 2.70 -73.15 -27.85
CA ILE A 1014 1.30 -73.43 -28.18
C ILE A 1014 0.65 -74.44 -27.23
N SER A 1015 1.32 -74.77 -26.12
CA SER A 1015 0.86 -75.80 -25.19
C SER A 1015 -0.44 -75.42 -24.48
N GLU A 1016 -0.56 -74.18 -24.00
CA GLU A 1016 -1.76 -73.69 -23.29
C GLU A 1016 -2.83 -73.13 -24.24
N MET A 1017 -2.41 -72.55 -25.38
CA MET A 1017 -3.31 -72.04 -26.43
C MET A 1017 -4.20 -73.14 -27.01
N LYS A 1018 -3.69 -74.37 -27.19
CA LYS A 1018 -4.53 -75.50 -27.57
C LYS A 1018 -5.57 -75.85 -26.51
N ARG A 1019 -5.27 -75.64 -25.22
CA ARG A 1019 -6.16 -75.95 -24.09
C ARG A 1019 -7.21 -74.85 -23.83
N LEU A 1020 -6.87 -73.58 -24.10
CA LEU A 1020 -7.72 -72.40 -23.88
C LEU A 1020 -8.56 -71.98 -25.11
N ASN A 1021 -8.12 -72.25 -26.35
CA ASN A 1021 -8.91 -71.95 -27.56
C ASN A 1021 -10.24 -72.72 -27.61
N GLU A 1022 -10.32 -73.88 -26.96
CA GLU A 1022 -11.57 -74.63 -26.83
C GLU A 1022 -12.53 -74.01 -25.80
N GLN A 1023 -12.03 -73.26 -24.80
CA GLN A 1023 -12.85 -72.69 -23.72
C GLN A 1023 -13.17 -71.19 -23.89
N LEU A 1024 -12.35 -70.44 -24.64
CA LEU A 1024 -12.47 -68.99 -24.80
C LEU A 1024 -13.38 -68.56 -25.97
N ALA A 1025 -13.63 -69.46 -26.93
CA ALA A 1025 -14.47 -69.18 -28.09
C ALA A 1025 -15.94 -68.91 -27.69
N GLU A 1026 -16.45 -69.60 -26.67
CA GLU A 1026 -17.88 -69.57 -26.32
C GLU A 1026 -18.30 -68.39 -25.41
N GLU A 1027 -17.38 -67.82 -24.63
CA GLU A 1027 -17.67 -66.75 -23.66
C GLU A 1027 -17.35 -65.33 -24.21
N LYS A 1028 -16.37 -65.21 -25.12
CA LYS A 1028 -15.93 -63.92 -25.70
C LYS A 1028 -16.92 -63.33 -26.71
N GLU A 1029 -17.72 -64.15 -27.37
CA GLU A 1029 -18.66 -63.71 -28.41
C GLU A 1029 -19.85 -62.91 -27.83
N ARG A 1030 -20.25 -63.17 -26.58
CA ARG A 1030 -21.37 -62.45 -25.91
C ARG A 1030 -20.97 -61.11 -25.28
N ALA A 1031 -19.75 -60.98 -24.78
CA ALA A 1031 -19.27 -59.74 -24.14
C ALA A 1031 -18.81 -58.67 -25.17
N ASN A 1032 -18.26 -59.09 -26.32
CA ASN A 1032 -17.79 -58.16 -27.36
C ASN A 1032 -18.94 -57.42 -28.09
N LEU A 1033 -20.11 -58.04 -28.27
CA LEU A 1033 -21.23 -57.43 -28.98
C LEU A 1033 -21.85 -56.22 -28.23
N ALA A 1034 -21.83 -56.22 -26.90
CA ALA A 1034 -22.40 -55.13 -26.09
C ALA A 1034 -21.44 -53.94 -25.89
N SER A 1035 -20.13 -54.18 -25.80
CA SER A 1035 -19.12 -53.12 -25.59
C SER A 1035 -18.76 -52.38 -26.89
N GLN A 1036 -18.82 -53.04 -28.05
CA GLN A 1036 -18.47 -52.45 -29.34
C GLN A 1036 -19.54 -51.46 -29.84
N ALA A 1037 -20.83 -51.74 -29.59
CA ALA A 1037 -21.93 -50.84 -29.95
C ALA A 1037 -21.93 -49.50 -29.17
N LYS A 1038 -21.44 -49.49 -27.92
CA LYS A 1038 -21.41 -48.29 -27.06
C LYS A 1038 -20.31 -47.31 -27.47
N SER A 1039 -19.11 -47.80 -27.82
CA SER A 1039 -17.98 -46.95 -28.24
C SER A 1039 -18.13 -46.42 -29.68
N GLU A 1040 -18.77 -47.18 -30.57
CA GLU A 1040 -19.04 -46.74 -31.96
C GLU A 1040 -20.10 -45.62 -32.02
N PHE A 1041 -21.10 -45.64 -31.14
CA PHE A 1041 -22.12 -44.59 -31.02
C PHE A 1041 -21.54 -43.22 -30.59
N LEU A 1042 -20.65 -43.20 -29.58
CA LEU A 1042 -20.05 -41.95 -29.06
C LEU A 1042 -18.99 -41.35 -30.02
N ALA A 1043 -18.23 -42.20 -30.71
CA ALA A 1043 -17.24 -41.77 -31.70
C ALA A 1043 -17.90 -41.15 -32.96
N ASN A 1044 -19.01 -41.72 -33.44
CA ASN A 1044 -19.74 -41.20 -34.60
C ASN A 1044 -20.48 -39.88 -34.30
N MET A 1045 -21.12 -39.76 -33.15
CA MET A 1045 -21.82 -38.52 -32.75
C MET A 1045 -20.86 -37.32 -32.57
N SER A 1046 -19.64 -37.55 -32.07
CA SER A 1046 -18.64 -36.47 -31.93
C SER A 1046 -18.20 -35.92 -33.29
N HIS A 1047 -18.02 -36.79 -34.28
CA HIS A 1047 -17.64 -36.39 -35.64
C HIS A 1047 -18.76 -35.67 -36.40
N GLU A 1048 -20.02 -36.06 -36.21
CA GLU A 1048 -21.20 -35.46 -36.84
C GLU A 1048 -21.54 -34.07 -36.26
N ILE A 1049 -21.22 -33.80 -34.99
CA ILE A 1049 -21.45 -32.49 -34.34
C ILE A 1049 -20.26 -31.53 -34.56
N ARG A 1050 -19.01 -32.04 -34.56
CA ARG A 1050 -17.80 -31.22 -34.75
C ARG A 1050 -17.73 -30.56 -36.13
N THR A 1051 -18.20 -31.25 -37.15
CA THR A 1051 -18.16 -30.80 -38.55
C THR A 1051 -19.03 -29.55 -38.81
N PRO A 1052 -20.33 -29.51 -38.46
CA PRO A 1052 -21.14 -28.29 -38.59
C PRO A 1052 -20.69 -27.19 -37.63
N MET A 1053 -20.20 -27.53 -36.43
CA MET A 1053 -19.70 -26.53 -35.48
C MET A 1053 -18.44 -25.80 -35.98
N ASN A 1054 -17.48 -26.53 -36.53
CA ASN A 1054 -16.29 -25.91 -37.13
C ASN A 1054 -16.63 -25.06 -38.36
N ALA A 1055 -17.70 -25.39 -39.09
CA ALA A 1055 -18.22 -24.56 -40.17
C ALA A 1055 -18.91 -23.28 -39.66
N ILE A 1056 -19.75 -23.35 -38.62
CA ILE A 1056 -20.39 -22.17 -38.01
C ILE A 1056 -19.34 -21.24 -37.39
N ILE A 1057 -18.33 -21.79 -36.70
CA ILE A 1057 -17.20 -21.04 -36.13
C ILE A 1057 -16.37 -20.39 -37.25
N GLY A 1058 -16.07 -21.13 -38.31
CA GLY A 1058 -15.30 -20.63 -39.46
C GLY A 1058 -16.03 -19.53 -40.24
N LEU A 1059 -17.32 -19.69 -40.51
CA LEU A 1059 -18.12 -18.71 -41.24
C LEU A 1059 -18.43 -17.46 -40.39
N SER A 1060 -18.67 -17.63 -39.08
CA SER A 1060 -18.82 -16.49 -38.17
C SER A 1060 -17.51 -15.68 -38.07
N TYR A 1061 -16.36 -16.34 -37.96
CA TYR A 1061 -15.05 -15.66 -37.93
C TYR A 1061 -14.79 -14.83 -39.18
N LEU A 1062 -15.07 -15.40 -40.35
CA LEU A 1062 -14.94 -14.70 -41.63
C LEU A 1062 -15.91 -13.52 -41.75
N ALA A 1063 -17.16 -13.68 -41.28
CA ALA A 1063 -18.18 -12.63 -41.33
C ALA A 1063 -17.88 -11.45 -40.38
N ILE A 1064 -17.29 -11.69 -39.19
CA ILE A 1064 -16.91 -10.64 -38.23
C ILE A 1064 -15.93 -9.63 -38.87
N GLY A 1065 -15.04 -10.10 -39.74
CA GLY A 1065 -14.05 -9.27 -40.43
C GLY A 1065 -14.62 -8.35 -41.51
N GLU A 1066 -15.76 -8.68 -42.12
CA GLU A 1066 -16.33 -7.94 -43.25
C GLU A 1066 -17.57 -7.09 -42.89
N ILE A 1067 -18.14 -7.27 -41.70
CA ILE A 1067 -19.32 -6.51 -41.24
C ILE A 1067 -18.87 -5.18 -40.62
N SER A 1068 -19.27 -4.08 -41.25
CA SER A 1068 -19.02 -2.70 -40.79
C SER A 1068 -20.07 -2.18 -39.80
N ASN A 1069 -21.23 -2.84 -39.67
CA ASN A 1069 -22.23 -2.50 -38.65
C ASN A 1069 -21.84 -3.09 -37.27
N PRO A 1070 -21.60 -2.26 -36.24
CA PRO A 1070 -21.07 -2.72 -34.95
C PRO A 1070 -21.98 -3.68 -34.19
N THR A 1071 -23.30 -3.51 -34.30
CA THR A 1071 -24.28 -4.35 -33.57
C THR A 1071 -24.35 -5.74 -34.21
N ALA A 1072 -24.35 -5.81 -35.54
CA ALA A 1072 -24.32 -7.08 -36.27
C ALA A 1072 -23.00 -7.83 -36.04
N ARG A 1073 -21.86 -7.11 -35.96
CA ARG A 1073 -20.56 -7.70 -35.64
C ARG A 1073 -20.51 -8.32 -34.25
N ASN A 1074 -21.04 -7.63 -33.23
CA ASN A 1074 -21.12 -8.15 -31.86
C ASN A 1074 -21.99 -9.43 -31.77
N TYR A 1075 -23.12 -9.51 -32.49
CA TYR A 1075 -23.93 -10.73 -32.51
C TYR A 1075 -23.16 -11.93 -33.11
N ILE A 1076 -22.39 -11.72 -34.19
CA ILE A 1076 -21.60 -12.80 -34.80
C ILE A 1076 -20.39 -13.16 -33.92
N GLU A 1077 -19.77 -12.21 -33.22
CA GLU A 1077 -18.71 -12.49 -32.23
C GLU A 1077 -19.23 -13.33 -31.06
N LYS A 1078 -20.47 -13.11 -30.61
CA LYS A 1078 -21.11 -13.95 -29.58
C LYS A 1078 -21.38 -15.36 -30.10
N VAL A 1079 -21.88 -15.51 -31.33
CA VAL A 1079 -22.06 -16.84 -31.97
C VAL A 1079 -20.71 -17.57 -32.11
N HIS A 1080 -19.64 -16.85 -32.47
CA HIS A 1080 -18.30 -17.41 -32.59
C HIS A 1080 -17.74 -17.90 -31.25
N ARG A 1081 -17.87 -17.10 -30.18
CA ARG A 1081 -17.46 -17.49 -28.82
C ARG A 1081 -18.26 -18.66 -28.26
N SER A 1082 -19.59 -18.65 -28.39
CA SER A 1082 -20.44 -19.77 -27.95
C SER A 1082 -20.13 -21.07 -28.68
N GLY A 1083 -19.74 -21.00 -29.97
CA GLY A 1083 -19.33 -22.18 -30.72
C GLY A 1083 -18.03 -22.81 -30.20
N HIS A 1084 -17.06 -22.00 -29.79
CA HIS A 1084 -15.81 -22.48 -29.20
C HIS A 1084 -16.03 -23.12 -27.81
N SER A 1085 -16.88 -22.54 -26.95
CA SER A 1085 -17.19 -23.15 -25.65
C SER A 1085 -17.84 -24.52 -25.77
N LEU A 1086 -18.76 -24.72 -26.73
CA LEU A 1086 -19.41 -26.03 -26.92
C LEU A 1086 -18.42 -27.10 -27.43
N LEU A 1087 -17.43 -26.70 -28.24
CA LEU A 1087 -16.37 -27.59 -28.70
C LEU A 1087 -15.46 -28.07 -27.55
N SER A 1088 -15.21 -27.20 -26.57
CA SER A 1088 -14.44 -27.52 -25.36
C SER A 1088 -15.14 -28.59 -24.52
N ILE A 1089 -16.43 -28.40 -24.22
CA ILE A 1089 -17.23 -29.34 -23.43
C ILE A 1089 -17.26 -30.74 -24.09
N ILE A 1090 -17.31 -30.81 -25.43
CA ILE A 1090 -17.28 -32.09 -26.17
C ILE A 1090 -15.90 -32.78 -26.06
N ASN A 1091 -14.81 -32.02 -25.99
CA ASN A 1091 -13.47 -32.58 -25.81
C ASN A 1091 -13.26 -33.08 -24.37
N ASP A 1092 -13.80 -32.38 -23.37
CA ASP A 1092 -13.70 -32.78 -21.96
C ASP A 1092 -14.43 -34.10 -21.68
N ILE A 1093 -15.60 -34.32 -22.28
CA ILE A 1093 -16.33 -35.61 -22.20
C ILE A 1093 -15.53 -36.76 -22.87
N LEU A 1094 -14.75 -36.46 -23.91
CA LEU A 1094 -13.86 -37.44 -24.56
C LEU A 1094 -12.64 -37.79 -23.70
N ASP A 1095 -12.07 -36.82 -22.99
CA ASP A 1095 -10.93 -37.06 -22.11
C ASP A 1095 -11.34 -37.79 -20.82
N LEU A 1096 -12.56 -37.55 -20.30
CA LEU A 1096 -13.15 -38.38 -19.24
C LEU A 1096 -13.28 -39.87 -19.66
N SER A 1097 -13.66 -40.12 -20.91
CA SER A 1097 -13.75 -41.48 -21.46
C SER A 1097 -12.38 -42.17 -21.64
N LYS A 1098 -11.29 -41.40 -21.78
CA LYS A 1098 -9.91 -41.92 -21.81
C LYS A 1098 -9.31 -42.11 -20.42
N ILE A 1099 -9.75 -41.32 -19.44
CA ILE A 1099 -9.41 -41.50 -18.01
C ILE A 1099 -10.07 -42.78 -17.48
N GLU A 1100 -11.33 -43.06 -17.81
CA GLU A 1100 -11.98 -44.35 -17.51
C GLU A 1100 -11.27 -45.55 -18.18
N ALA A 1101 -10.50 -45.31 -19.24
CA ALA A 1101 -9.64 -46.28 -19.90
C ALA A 1101 -8.19 -46.32 -19.35
N GLY A 1102 -7.84 -45.46 -18.38
CA GLY A 1102 -6.60 -45.52 -17.56
C GLY A 1102 -5.30 -44.98 -18.18
N GLN A 1103 -5.34 -43.92 -19.01
CA GLN A 1103 -4.21 -43.54 -19.90
C GLN A 1103 -3.50 -42.18 -19.63
N LEU A 1104 -3.27 -41.72 -18.39
CA LEU A 1104 -2.59 -40.42 -18.08
C LEU A 1104 -1.46 -40.51 -16.99
N PHE A 1105 -0.24 -39.92 -17.19
CA PHE A 1105 0.95 -40.04 -16.30
C PHE A 1105 1.82 -38.73 -16.15
N ILE A 1106 2.68 -38.62 -15.10
CA ILE A 1106 3.60 -37.48 -14.74
C ILE A 1106 5.09 -37.90 -14.83
N ASP A 1107 5.99 -37.01 -15.28
CA ASP A 1107 7.42 -37.30 -15.52
C ASP A 1107 8.36 -37.05 -14.31
N ASN A 1108 9.62 -37.53 -14.34
CA ASN A 1108 10.62 -37.34 -13.26
C ASN A 1108 12.06 -37.25 -13.81
N ILE A 1109 12.58 -36.03 -14.01
CA ILE A 1109 13.86 -35.75 -14.68
C ILE A 1109 14.73 -34.72 -13.93
N PRO A 1110 16.07 -34.76 -14.06
CA PRO A 1110 16.94 -33.79 -13.40
C PRO A 1110 16.84 -32.40 -14.05
N PHE A 1111 16.58 -31.36 -13.27
CA PHE A 1111 16.46 -29.98 -13.72
C PHE A 1111 17.05 -29.01 -12.69
N ASN A 1112 17.50 -27.85 -13.17
CA ASN A 1112 17.92 -26.77 -12.29
C ASN A 1112 16.69 -25.94 -11.91
N ALA A 1113 16.31 -25.97 -10.64
CA ALA A 1113 15.15 -25.23 -10.16
C ALA A 1113 15.33 -23.71 -10.28
N LEU A 1114 16.57 -23.22 -10.20
CA LEU A 1114 16.87 -21.80 -10.34
C LEU A 1114 16.44 -21.27 -11.71
N THR A 1115 16.69 -22.02 -12.78
CA THR A 1115 16.26 -21.65 -14.14
C THR A 1115 14.74 -21.69 -14.29
N THR A 1116 14.06 -22.71 -13.74
CA THR A 1116 12.59 -22.78 -13.82
C THR A 1116 11.92 -21.64 -13.04
N PHE A 1117 12.48 -21.22 -11.90
CA PHE A 1117 11.98 -20.06 -11.17
C PHE A 1117 12.30 -18.74 -11.88
N GLN A 1118 13.45 -18.61 -12.55
CA GLN A 1118 13.76 -17.44 -13.38
C GLN A 1118 12.74 -17.26 -14.51
N ASP A 1119 12.36 -18.32 -15.20
CA ASP A 1119 11.39 -18.27 -16.31
C ASP A 1119 9.99 -17.80 -15.84
N VAL A 1120 9.58 -18.21 -14.63
CA VAL A 1120 8.30 -17.76 -14.03
C VAL A 1120 8.39 -16.29 -13.62
N ILE A 1121 9.53 -15.86 -13.07
CA ILE A 1121 9.75 -14.46 -12.70
C ILE A 1121 9.74 -13.57 -13.95
N GLU A 1122 10.42 -13.93 -15.04
CA GLU A 1122 10.37 -13.20 -16.32
C GLU A 1122 8.94 -13.10 -16.87
N LEU A 1123 8.17 -14.19 -16.82
CA LEU A 1123 6.77 -14.18 -17.29
C LEU A 1123 5.89 -13.22 -16.47
N MET A 1124 6.17 -13.10 -15.18
CA MET A 1124 5.42 -12.23 -14.26
C MET A 1124 5.97 -10.81 -14.17
N GLU A 1125 7.19 -10.56 -14.65
CA GLU A 1125 7.89 -9.27 -14.57
C GLU A 1125 7.11 -8.15 -15.26
N SER A 1126 6.54 -8.41 -16.44
CA SER A 1126 5.70 -7.43 -17.14
C SER A 1126 4.45 -7.04 -16.35
N LYS A 1127 3.82 -8.01 -15.65
CA LYS A 1127 2.64 -7.75 -14.81
C LYS A 1127 3.01 -7.09 -13.48
N ALA A 1128 4.19 -7.37 -12.94
CA ALA A 1128 4.71 -6.73 -11.73
C ALA A 1128 5.11 -5.27 -12.03
N ALA A 1129 5.75 -5.02 -13.18
CA ALA A 1129 6.10 -3.68 -13.66
C ALA A 1129 4.86 -2.82 -13.97
N GLU A 1130 3.82 -3.39 -14.59
CA GLU A 1130 2.52 -2.72 -14.77
C GLU A 1130 1.87 -2.29 -13.46
N LYS A 1131 2.17 -3.00 -12.36
CA LYS A 1131 1.69 -2.70 -11.00
C LYS A 1131 2.72 -1.98 -10.13
N GLN A 1132 3.83 -1.55 -10.72
CA GLN A 1132 4.96 -0.86 -10.06
C GLN A 1132 5.55 -1.63 -8.86
N LEU A 1133 5.47 -2.95 -8.85
CA LEU A 1133 6.00 -3.80 -7.79
C LEU A 1133 7.40 -4.32 -8.17
N ASN A 1134 8.37 -4.14 -7.27
CA ASN A 1134 9.70 -4.74 -7.42
C ASN A 1134 9.64 -6.23 -7.05
N LEU A 1135 9.74 -7.08 -8.07
CA LEU A 1135 9.78 -8.52 -7.93
C LEU A 1135 11.23 -8.97 -7.77
N SER A 1136 11.62 -9.36 -6.55
CA SER A 1136 12.97 -9.88 -6.27
C SER A 1136 12.92 -11.35 -5.86
N MET A 1137 13.80 -12.16 -6.46
CA MET A 1137 13.97 -13.56 -6.10
C MET A 1137 15.26 -13.73 -5.28
N SER A 1138 15.17 -14.31 -4.09
CA SER A 1138 16.31 -14.71 -3.26
C SER A 1138 16.34 -16.22 -3.13
N VAL A 1139 17.42 -16.85 -3.58
CA VAL A 1139 17.60 -18.31 -3.52
C VAL A 1139 18.80 -18.63 -2.63
N ASP A 1140 18.67 -19.65 -1.79
CA ASP A 1140 19.74 -20.11 -0.90
C ASP A 1140 20.96 -20.56 -1.74
N PRO A 1141 22.20 -20.12 -1.43
CA PRO A 1141 23.40 -20.56 -2.14
C PRO A 1141 23.60 -22.09 -2.18
N GLY A 1142 22.99 -22.85 -1.26
CA GLY A 1142 23.01 -24.31 -1.27
C GLY A 1142 22.18 -24.95 -2.40
N LEU A 1143 21.31 -24.19 -3.06
CA LEU A 1143 20.40 -24.65 -4.13
C LEU A 1143 21.04 -24.64 -5.53
N ASP A 1144 22.34 -24.37 -5.63
CA ASP A 1144 23.11 -24.41 -6.90
C ASP A 1144 23.40 -25.85 -7.39
N THR A 1145 22.55 -26.81 -7.01
CA THR A 1145 22.64 -28.23 -7.38
C THR A 1145 21.36 -28.71 -8.09
N PRO A 1146 21.45 -29.51 -9.17
CA PRO A 1146 20.26 -30.00 -9.91
C PRO A 1146 19.33 -30.90 -9.07
N LEU A 1147 18.00 -30.71 -9.17
CA LEU A 1147 16.93 -31.51 -8.54
C LEU A 1147 16.30 -32.50 -9.54
N MET A 1148 15.45 -33.45 -9.12
CA MET A 1148 14.71 -34.39 -9.99
C MET A 1148 13.18 -34.17 -9.90
N GLY A 1149 12.45 -34.04 -11.02
CA GLY A 1149 10.98 -33.87 -11.08
C GLY A 1149 10.43 -33.56 -12.49
N ASP A 1150 9.13 -33.23 -12.63
CA ASP A 1150 8.52 -32.78 -13.89
C ASP A 1150 8.50 -31.24 -13.95
N PRO A 1151 9.41 -30.60 -14.70
CA PRO A 1151 9.45 -29.14 -14.76
C PRO A 1151 8.20 -28.54 -15.43
N LEU A 1152 7.48 -29.25 -16.31
CA LEU A 1152 6.28 -28.74 -16.98
C LEU A 1152 5.09 -28.70 -16.00
N ARG A 1153 4.91 -29.77 -15.22
CA ARG A 1153 3.89 -29.78 -14.18
C ARG A 1153 4.25 -28.88 -13.02
N LEU A 1154 5.53 -28.77 -12.65
CA LEU A 1154 5.97 -27.82 -11.62
C LEU A 1154 5.82 -26.36 -12.06
N PHE A 1155 6.05 -26.03 -13.34
CA PHE A 1155 5.81 -24.68 -13.90
C PHE A 1155 4.33 -24.29 -13.89
N GLN A 1156 3.40 -25.25 -13.92
CA GLN A 1156 1.96 -25.00 -13.93
C GLN A 1156 1.36 -24.65 -12.56
N VAL A 1157 2.05 -24.95 -11.45
CA VAL A 1157 1.50 -24.85 -10.08
C VAL A 1157 2.02 -23.63 -9.34
#